data_AF-A0A0A2IA02-F1
#
_entry.id   AF-A0A0A2IA02-F1
#
_cell.length_a   1.000
_cell.length_b   1.000
_cell.length_c   1.000
_cell.angle_alpha   90.00
_cell.angle_beta   90.00
_cell.angle_gamma   90.00
#
_symmetry.space_group_name_H-M   'P 1'
#
loop_
_entity.id
_entity.type
_entity.pdbx_description
1 polymer ?
#
loop_
_entity_poly.entity_id
_entity_poly.type
_entity_poly.pdbx_seq_one_letter_code
_entity_poly.pdbx_strand_id
1 'polypeptide(L)'
;MDQSNPEFKQRSVVSSFICSNAGETKVALFRRSEKVSTYQHHLAPISGSIESHETPETAAWRELKEETTLTPRDIDLWRKGKPYTFSDPSVGRKWSIFPFLFRLKDSREGGRGEGGIQIDWEHESWDWYSPDTIQDDEKFGGVPRLKESLRRVWFERDMNESASKALIVGLGELKADHQSGSHELTSIALRAFRDVIEQMDEDINTKWWETARMAAWHLWKNGRESMGAATLNAFLGLLADMEEIVHDILDSKVKWERLLALLDHHLDKRKDMPMRIKSSFATYLESNFLSIANSKPTPSLVILTLSASSTIRYSILEAFASLPIPNLELRILESRPLCEGVNMASSILSAFQSRFSSSPDRHLKLTVYTDASAALASKEVDFVLLGADRISDSGSVSNKTGSLPAVLSARHVCPAAKVLVLSELEKVAEPGAESDHSHEENDPKELVGCWIDGGIKGIKILAEGIEADRDSTNYTVEVKNIYFEWVPAEFIDAYICEEGTLDATVIQEKAQQVGAALDEINFAFDVHTFGVPAKELIFEYVVHRPSTGKEDPHNLIVIQCPGWGLGSRYLQNGLQALWKPEDLASTATTVGYTVIFFHSRGTDGSSRPLTSQMSSMPDFASDLEDLRQHLHMERCPILLGHSNGGAIALGYAEMYPSRVEKLILLDHQLVGFQDKRLLKLEVTRIDPRYQDAWDRMQDRQTGSDEEFTESVRGMWPLYFFNPKQYVPELLRDIGDRKLSVWCYQAQGRCDKELRNPMQMVERLGDVQAETLILFGREDMICGIGIAERTAKDIQNSRVITYGECGHFPWIEKREQTISDIRKFIEKED
;
A
#
# COMPACT_ATOMS: atom_id res chain seq x y z
N MET A 1 23.96 7.40 39.29
CA MET A 1 24.52 7.55 37.94
C MET A 1 23.40 7.20 36.99
N ASP A 2 22.83 8.21 36.35
CA ASP A 2 21.77 8.07 35.35
C ASP A 2 22.25 7.18 34.19
N GLN A 3 21.51 6.12 33.89
CA GLN A 3 21.61 5.41 32.62
C GLN A 3 20.35 5.71 31.82
N SER A 4 20.32 6.88 31.19
CA SER A 4 19.36 7.20 30.13
C SER A 4 19.56 6.23 28.96
N ASN A 5 18.49 5.58 28.49
CA ASN A 5 18.49 4.70 27.33
C ASN A 5 19.02 5.47 26.09
N PRO A 6 19.95 4.94 25.28
CA PRO A 6 20.54 5.70 24.18
C PRO A 6 19.49 5.99 23.08
N GLU A 7 19.20 7.27 22.86
CA GLU A 7 18.31 7.76 21.78
C GLU A 7 18.86 7.32 20.40
N PHE A 8 18.11 6.49 19.69
CA PHE A 8 18.49 5.97 18.38
C PHE A 8 18.46 7.08 17.31
N LYS A 9 19.58 7.31 16.62
CA LYS A 9 19.59 8.23 15.47
C LYS A 9 18.97 7.52 14.25
N GLN A 10 17.82 8.01 13.77
CA GLN A 10 17.22 7.50 12.54
C GLN A 10 18.04 7.91 11.32
N ARG A 11 18.30 6.94 10.44
CA ARG A 11 19.04 7.12 9.19
C ARG A 11 18.38 6.33 8.08
N SER A 12 18.00 7.01 7.02
CA SER A 12 17.58 6.38 5.76
C SER A 12 18.81 6.14 4.91
N VAL A 13 18.98 4.91 4.41
CA VAL A 13 20.13 4.52 3.61
C VAL A 13 19.71 3.68 2.42
N VAL A 14 20.47 3.80 1.34
CA VAL A 14 20.39 2.92 0.18
C VAL A 14 21.30 1.72 0.39
N SER A 15 20.88 0.56 -0.11
CA SER A 15 21.70 -0.66 -0.17
C SER A 15 21.77 -1.12 -1.62
N SER A 16 22.81 -0.73 -2.33
CA SER A 16 22.99 -0.95 -3.77
C SER A 16 23.88 -2.16 -4.05
N PHE A 17 23.25 -3.30 -4.36
CA PHE A 17 23.95 -4.49 -4.82
C PHE A 17 24.35 -4.35 -6.28
N ILE A 18 25.55 -4.81 -6.64
CA ILE A 18 25.98 -4.94 -8.03
C ILE A 18 26.07 -6.43 -8.35
N CYS A 19 25.44 -6.87 -9.43
CA CYS A 19 25.55 -8.25 -9.91
C CYS A 19 26.22 -8.36 -11.27
N SER A 20 26.89 -9.48 -11.48
CA SER A 20 27.42 -9.90 -12.78
C SER A 20 26.70 -11.14 -13.28
N ASN A 21 26.34 -11.14 -14.57
CA ASN A 21 25.72 -12.27 -15.27
C ASN A 21 26.73 -13.07 -16.13
N ALA A 22 28.04 -12.88 -15.90
CA ALA A 22 29.07 -13.66 -16.58
C ALA A 22 29.15 -15.09 -15.98
N GLY A 23 28.17 -15.95 -16.31
CA GLY A 23 28.06 -17.32 -15.80
C GLY A 23 26.99 -17.45 -14.71
N GLU A 24 27.36 -18.02 -13.56
CA GLU A 24 26.49 -18.07 -12.37
C GLU A 24 26.36 -16.67 -11.77
N THR A 25 25.13 -16.24 -11.41
CA THR A 25 24.91 -14.91 -10.85
C THR A 25 25.68 -14.75 -9.54
N LYS A 26 26.52 -13.71 -9.49
CA LYS A 26 27.23 -13.28 -8.28
C LYS A 26 26.86 -11.84 -7.94
N VAL A 27 26.94 -11.52 -6.66
CA VAL A 27 26.77 -10.17 -6.12
C VAL A 27 28.08 -9.69 -5.52
N ALA A 28 28.47 -8.46 -5.82
CA ALA A 28 29.65 -7.83 -5.24
C ALA A 28 29.35 -7.39 -3.82
N LEU A 29 30.19 -7.78 -2.87
CA LEU A 29 30.18 -7.25 -1.51
C LEU A 29 31.52 -6.57 -1.22
N PHE A 30 31.43 -5.45 -0.52
CA PHE A 30 32.53 -4.54 -0.24
C PHE A 30 32.84 -4.60 1.25
N ARG A 31 34.11 -4.81 1.58
CA ARG A 31 34.58 -4.78 2.95
C ARG A 31 34.81 -3.33 3.35
N ARG A 32 33.99 -2.87 4.29
CA ARG A 32 34.04 -1.51 4.83
C ARG A 32 35.38 -1.26 5.53
N SER A 33 35.98 -0.10 5.32
CA SER A 33 37.27 0.26 5.91
C SER A 33 37.15 0.64 7.39
N GLU A 34 38.28 0.87 8.06
CA GLU A 34 38.33 1.43 9.41
C GLU A 34 37.92 2.91 9.49
N LYS A 35 37.81 3.60 8.35
CA LYS A 35 37.54 5.05 8.30
C LYS A 35 36.06 5.40 8.38
N VAL A 36 35.18 4.44 8.08
CA VAL A 36 33.73 4.67 8.16
C VAL A 36 33.24 4.65 9.61
N SER A 37 32.14 5.34 9.88
CA SER A 37 31.63 5.52 11.25
C SER A 37 30.90 4.31 11.85
N THR A 38 30.40 3.39 11.03
CA THR A 38 29.63 2.20 11.46
C THR A 38 29.98 0.97 10.64
N TYR A 39 29.92 -0.19 11.31
CA TYR A 39 30.17 -1.52 10.71
C TYR A 39 31.52 -1.63 10.01
N GLN A 40 32.58 -1.11 10.65
CA GLN A 40 33.95 -1.24 10.15
C GLN A 40 34.31 -2.71 9.92
N HIS A 41 35.02 -3.00 8.84
CA HIS A 41 35.45 -4.35 8.40
C HIS A 41 34.33 -5.33 8.04
N HIS A 42 33.06 -4.94 8.11
CA HIS A 42 31.94 -5.78 7.70
C HIS A 42 31.76 -5.75 6.18
N LEU A 43 31.21 -6.84 5.62
CA LEU A 43 30.80 -6.91 4.22
C LEU A 43 29.46 -6.20 4.03
N ALA A 44 29.36 -5.35 3.00
CA ALA A 44 28.17 -4.57 2.69
C ALA A 44 27.96 -4.47 1.17
N PRO A 45 26.74 -4.18 0.70
CA PRO A 45 26.57 -3.55 -0.61
C PRO A 45 27.11 -2.12 -0.56
N ILE A 46 27.15 -1.43 -1.70
CA ILE A 46 27.37 0.02 -1.73
C ILE A 46 26.25 0.68 -0.94
N SER A 47 26.60 1.47 0.08
CA SER A 47 25.65 1.86 1.11
C SER A 47 25.89 3.28 1.57
N GLY A 48 24.89 4.14 1.39
CA GLY A 48 25.02 5.53 1.82
C GLY A 48 23.71 6.19 2.20
N SER A 49 23.82 7.38 2.78
CA SER A 49 22.69 8.06 3.42
C SER A 49 21.86 8.82 2.39
N ILE A 50 20.55 8.78 2.57
CA ILE A 50 19.62 9.57 1.74
C ILE A 50 19.54 10.98 2.32
N GLU A 51 19.93 11.97 1.51
CA GLU A 51 19.82 13.37 1.89
C GLU A 51 18.36 13.88 1.81
N SER A 52 18.04 14.94 2.56
CA SER A 52 16.65 15.39 2.73
C SER A 52 15.97 15.94 1.48
N HIS A 53 16.72 16.13 0.39
CA HIS A 53 16.24 16.73 -0.86
C HIS A 53 16.33 15.77 -2.05
N GLU A 54 16.80 14.54 -1.84
CA GLU A 54 17.00 13.56 -2.91
C GLU A 54 16.08 12.35 -2.73
N THR A 55 15.75 11.68 -3.83
CA THR A 55 15.02 10.41 -3.78
C THR A 55 15.98 9.26 -3.44
N PRO A 56 15.48 8.12 -2.93
CA PRO A 56 16.32 6.93 -2.71
C PRO A 56 17.06 6.47 -3.96
N GLU A 57 16.47 6.61 -5.15
CA GLU A 57 17.13 6.24 -6.41
C GLU A 57 18.27 7.21 -6.76
N THR A 58 18.06 8.51 -6.56
CA THR A 58 19.10 9.53 -6.75
C THR A 58 20.29 9.28 -5.81
N ALA A 59 20.01 8.98 -4.54
CA ALA A 59 21.02 8.60 -3.57
C ALA A 59 21.79 7.34 -4.02
N ALA A 60 21.09 6.30 -4.48
CA ALA A 60 21.72 5.06 -4.95
C ALA A 60 22.72 5.31 -6.09
N TRP A 61 22.35 6.13 -7.08
CA TRP A 61 23.25 6.50 -8.19
C TRP A 61 24.43 7.35 -7.73
N ARG A 62 24.24 8.27 -6.78
CA ARG A 62 25.30 9.10 -6.21
C ARG A 62 26.33 8.22 -5.48
N GLU A 63 25.88 7.38 -4.56
CA GLU A 63 26.75 6.49 -3.77
C GLU A 63 27.49 5.49 -4.66
N LEU A 64 26.84 4.93 -5.70
CA LEU A 64 27.53 4.08 -6.68
C LEU A 64 28.65 4.82 -7.40
N LYS A 65 28.42 6.06 -7.82
CA LYS A 65 29.45 6.85 -8.48
C LYS A 65 30.58 7.21 -7.52
N GLU A 66 30.26 7.58 -6.29
CA GLU A 66 31.23 8.00 -5.27
C GLU A 66 32.09 6.82 -4.79
N GLU A 67 31.45 5.71 -4.41
CA GLU A 67 32.12 4.55 -3.82
C GLU A 67 32.74 3.59 -4.85
N THR A 68 32.33 3.64 -6.14
CA THR A 68 32.83 2.69 -7.17
C THR A 68 33.27 3.30 -8.50
N THR A 69 33.06 4.61 -8.71
CA THR A 69 33.22 5.32 -10.00
C THR A 69 32.28 4.86 -11.13
N LEU A 70 31.36 3.93 -10.87
CA LEU A 70 30.44 3.43 -11.87
C LEU A 70 29.38 4.48 -12.20
N THR A 71 28.99 4.53 -13.47
CA THR A 71 28.00 5.47 -14.00
C THR A 71 26.90 4.71 -14.76
N PRO A 72 25.83 5.37 -15.23
CA PRO A 72 24.83 4.73 -16.10
C PRO A 72 25.40 4.07 -17.37
N ARG A 73 26.63 4.42 -17.78
CA ARG A 73 27.37 3.73 -18.84
C ARG A 73 27.80 2.31 -18.44
N ASP A 74 28.11 2.09 -17.16
CA ASP A 74 28.72 0.87 -16.65
C ASP A 74 27.70 -0.10 -16.03
N ILE A 75 26.57 0.40 -15.54
CA ILE A 75 25.54 -0.39 -14.85
C ILE A 75 24.12 0.01 -15.28
N ASP A 76 23.18 -0.92 -15.18
CA ASP A 76 21.74 -0.67 -15.28
C ASP A 76 21.08 -0.91 -13.93
N LEU A 77 20.15 -0.04 -13.51
CA LEU A 77 19.24 -0.37 -12.42
C LEU A 77 18.39 -1.57 -12.84
N TRP A 78 18.60 -2.71 -12.18
CA TRP A 78 17.94 -3.95 -12.56
C TRP A 78 16.71 -4.22 -11.71
N ARG A 79 16.80 -4.02 -10.39
CA ARG A 79 15.66 -4.16 -9.47
C ARG A 79 15.67 -3.13 -8.35
N LYS A 80 14.48 -2.67 -7.99
CA LYS A 80 14.16 -2.01 -6.73
C LYS A 80 13.62 -3.08 -5.78
N GLY A 81 14.00 -3.02 -4.51
CA GLY A 81 13.50 -3.91 -3.46
C GLY A 81 12.54 -3.19 -2.52
N LYS A 82 11.68 -3.97 -1.85
CA LYS A 82 10.72 -3.41 -0.89
C LYS A 82 11.48 -2.82 0.32
N PRO A 83 11.30 -1.53 0.65
CA PRO A 83 11.98 -0.92 1.80
C PRO A 83 11.58 -1.59 3.12
N TYR A 84 12.45 -1.52 4.12
CA TYR A 84 12.19 -2.01 5.47
C TYR A 84 12.96 -1.21 6.51
N THR A 85 12.54 -1.29 7.77
CA THR A 85 13.16 -0.55 8.87
C THR A 85 13.53 -1.50 10.01
N PHE A 86 14.67 -1.28 10.65
CA PHE A 86 15.07 -2.00 11.87
C PHE A 86 15.94 -1.13 12.78
N SER A 87 16.00 -1.46 14.07
CA SER A 87 16.83 -0.78 15.06
C SER A 87 18.06 -1.61 15.40
N ASP A 88 19.21 -0.96 15.54
CA ASP A 88 20.48 -1.57 15.93
C ASP A 88 21.08 -0.88 17.18
N PRO A 89 20.86 -1.46 18.38
CA PRO A 89 21.41 -0.99 19.65
C PRO A 89 22.93 -0.83 19.67
N SER A 90 23.67 -1.66 18.91
CA SER A 90 25.13 -1.68 18.96
C SER A 90 25.77 -0.39 18.43
N VAL A 91 25.08 0.30 17.53
CA VAL A 91 25.52 1.58 16.94
C VAL A 91 24.60 2.75 17.31
N GLY A 92 23.58 2.52 18.13
CA GLY A 92 22.60 3.53 18.51
C GLY A 92 21.88 4.14 17.31
N ARG A 93 21.55 3.33 16.29
CA ARG A 93 20.84 3.79 15.09
C ARG A 93 19.57 2.99 14.78
N LYS A 94 18.60 3.68 14.18
CA LYS A 94 17.45 3.08 13.52
C LYS A 94 17.61 3.28 12.02
N TRP A 95 17.60 2.20 11.27
CA TRP A 95 17.86 2.20 9.83
C TRP A 95 16.57 2.03 9.06
N SER A 96 16.35 2.89 8.07
CA SER A 96 15.36 2.69 7.00
C SER A 96 16.13 2.36 5.73
N ILE A 97 16.06 1.10 5.30
CA ILE A 97 16.85 0.58 4.18
C ILE A 97 16.01 0.63 2.89
N PHE A 98 16.63 1.11 1.82
CA PHE A 98 16.11 1.11 0.46
C PHE A 98 17.00 0.23 -0.44
N PRO A 99 16.65 -1.06 -0.63
CA PRO A 99 17.46 -1.99 -1.40
C PRO A 99 17.34 -1.77 -2.91
N PHE A 100 18.48 -1.82 -3.61
CA PHE A 100 18.57 -1.78 -5.07
C PHE A 100 19.53 -2.85 -5.59
N LEU A 101 19.28 -3.33 -6.80
CA LEU A 101 20.16 -4.25 -7.52
C LEU A 101 20.48 -3.66 -8.89
N PHE A 102 21.77 -3.55 -9.18
CA PHE A 102 22.32 -3.03 -10.42
C PHE A 102 23.03 -4.15 -11.19
N ARG A 103 22.81 -4.22 -12.49
CA ARG A 103 23.49 -5.17 -13.39
C ARG A 103 24.71 -4.50 -14.00
N LEU A 104 25.88 -5.12 -13.85
CA LEU A 104 27.12 -4.67 -14.48
C LEU A 104 27.12 -4.98 -15.98
N LYS A 105 27.36 -3.94 -16.80
CA LYS A 105 27.50 -4.03 -18.26
C LYS A 105 28.90 -4.50 -18.62
N ASP A 106 28.98 -5.44 -19.56
CA ASP A 106 30.26 -5.83 -20.13
C ASP A 106 30.74 -4.85 -21.22
N SER A 107 31.95 -5.06 -21.75
CA SER A 107 32.53 -4.21 -22.80
C SER A 107 31.79 -4.26 -24.13
N ARG A 108 30.97 -5.30 -24.39
CA ARG A 108 30.12 -5.41 -25.59
C ARG A 108 28.88 -4.54 -25.45
N GLU A 109 28.40 -4.34 -24.23
CA GLU A 109 27.30 -3.44 -23.88
C GLU A 109 27.75 -1.97 -23.70
N GLY A 110 29.06 -1.69 -23.84
CA GLY A 110 29.64 -0.34 -23.73
C GLY A 110 30.11 0.04 -22.31
N GLY A 111 29.96 -0.87 -21.35
CA GLY A 111 30.43 -0.70 -19.97
C GLY A 111 31.91 -1.06 -19.80
N ARG A 112 32.52 -0.59 -18.72
CA ARG A 112 33.91 -0.94 -18.36
C ARG A 112 34.05 -2.34 -17.74
N GLY A 113 32.95 -3.03 -17.48
CA GLY A 113 32.94 -4.35 -16.82
C GLY A 113 33.57 -4.28 -15.42
N GLU A 114 34.11 -5.42 -14.95
CA GLU A 114 34.74 -5.53 -13.63
C GLU A 114 35.90 -4.52 -13.44
N GLY A 115 36.66 -4.23 -14.50
CA GLY A 115 37.75 -3.25 -14.46
C GLY A 115 37.29 -1.80 -14.24
N GLY A 116 35.98 -1.53 -14.33
CA GLY A 116 35.38 -0.24 -14.01
C GLY A 116 35.14 -0.01 -12.51
N ILE A 117 35.19 -1.05 -11.68
CA ILE A 117 34.94 -0.95 -10.24
C ILE A 117 36.21 -0.43 -9.56
N GLN A 118 36.20 0.84 -9.16
CA GLN A 118 37.29 1.47 -8.41
C GLN A 118 36.74 1.96 -7.08
N ILE A 119 37.09 1.26 -6.01
CA ILE A 119 36.63 1.59 -4.66
C ILE A 119 37.31 2.85 -4.12
N ASP A 120 36.58 3.64 -3.35
CA ASP A 120 37.11 4.81 -2.67
C ASP A 120 37.62 4.47 -1.24
N TRP A 121 37.80 5.49 -0.39
CA TRP A 121 38.32 5.32 0.97
C TRP A 121 37.36 4.59 1.92
N GLU A 122 36.07 4.45 1.58
CA GLU A 122 35.07 3.79 2.41
C GLU A 122 35.25 2.27 2.47
N HIS A 123 35.92 1.68 1.48
CA HIS A 123 36.15 0.24 1.38
C HIS A 123 37.63 -0.09 1.31
N GLU A 124 38.02 -1.22 1.88
CA GLU A 124 39.40 -1.72 1.84
C GLU A 124 39.61 -2.84 0.82
N SER A 125 38.53 -3.53 0.45
CA SER A 125 38.52 -4.59 -0.57
C SER A 125 37.09 -4.89 -1.01
N TRP A 126 36.92 -5.62 -2.09
CA TRP A 126 35.63 -6.18 -2.50
C TRP A 126 35.84 -7.53 -3.20
N ASP A 127 34.80 -8.38 -3.21
CA ASP A 127 34.82 -9.67 -3.90
C ASP A 127 33.41 -10.07 -4.37
N TRP A 128 33.33 -11.08 -5.24
CA TRP A 128 32.11 -11.67 -5.74
C TRP A 128 31.62 -12.82 -4.86
N TYR A 129 30.37 -12.73 -4.40
CA TYR A 129 29.73 -13.74 -3.58
C TYR A 129 28.57 -14.40 -4.34
N SER A 130 28.40 -15.71 -4.14
CA SER A 130 27.15 -16.36 -4.53
C SER A 130 26.04 -15.88 -3.59
N PRO A 131 24.85 -15.49 -4.10
CA PRO A 131 23.71 -15.12 -3.26
C PRO A 131 23.39 -16.16 -2.17
N ASP A 132 23.60 -17.45 -2.47
CA ASP A 132 23.25 -18.57 -1.58
C ASP A 132 24.17 -18.67 -0.35
N THR A 133 25.37 -18.08 -0.40
CA THR A 133 26.32 -18.15 0.73
C THR A 133 26.15 -17.01 1.73
N ILE A 134 25.34 -16.00 1.40
CA ILE A 134 25.13 -14.81 2.23
C ILE A 134 24.17 -15.12 3.37
N GLN A 135 24.60 -14.87 4.61
CA GLN A 135 23.82 -15.12 5.83
C GLN A 135 23.80 -13.91 6.77
N ASP A 136 22.72 -13.77 7.54
CA ASP A 136 22.58 -12.77 8.61
C ASP A 136 23.10 -13.33 9.94
N ASP A 137 24.37 -13.71 9.98
CA ASP A 137 25.06 -14.17 11.19
C ASP A 137 26.46 -13.56 11.35
N GLU A 138 26.96 -13.54 12.58
CA GLU A 138 28.28 -12.96 12.89
C GLU A 138 29.43 -13.68 12.16
N LYS A 139 29.25 -14.95 11.81
CA LYS A 139 30.29 -15.76 11.16
C LYS A 139 30.51 -15.34 9.71
N PHE A 140 29.45 -14.95 9.00
CA PHE A 140 29.55 -14.38 7.66
C PHE A 140 30.21 -12.99 7.70
N GLY A 141 29.97 -12.21 8.76
CA GLY A 141 30.59 -10.89 8.96
C GLY A 141 30.03 -9.81 8.04
N GLY A 142 28.75 -9.93 7.64
CA GLY A 142 28.03 -8.92 6.88
C GLY A 142 27.41 -7.85 7.78
N VAL A 143 27.08 -6.69 7.21
CA VAL A 143 26.26 -5.68 7.90
C VAL A 143 24.92 -6.28 8.34
N PRO A 144 24.27 -5.74 9.39
CA PRO A 144 23.01 -6.28 9.87
C PRO A 144 21.95 -6.36 8.77
N ARG A 145 21.24 -7.49 8.69
CA ARG A 145 20.15 -7.72 7.72
C ARG A 145 20.62 -7.68 6.26
N LEU A 146 21.88 -8.01 5.97
CA LEU A 146 22.43 -8.10 4.62
C LEU A 146 21.67 -9.11 3.74
N LYS A 147 21.39 -10.31 4.27
CA LYS A 147 20.64 -11.34 3.54
C LYS A 147 19.21 -10.89 3.30
N GLU A 148 18.56 -10.30 4.31
CA GLU A 148 17.24 -9.71 4.16
C GLU A 148 17.22 -8.63 3.06
N SER A 149 18.16 -7.68 3.07
CA SER A 149 18.33 -6.66 2.02
C SER A 149 18.47 -7.29 0.62
N LEU A 150 19.28 -8.34 0.49
CA LEU A 150 19.44 -9.05 -0.77
C LEU A 150 18.14 -9.73 -1.20
N ARG A 151 17.43 -10.40 -0.29
CA ARG A 151 16.14 -11.04 -0.56
C ARG A 151 15.09 -10.05 -1.04
N ARG A 152 15.13 -8.79 -0.60
CA ARG A 152 14.20 -7.74 -1.09
C ARG A 152 14.39 -7.42 -2.58
N VAL A 153 15.57 -7.63 -3.15
CA VAL A 153 15.86 -7.38 -4.57
C VAL A 153 16.03 -8.66 -5.37
N TRP A 154 16.30 -9.78 -4.71
CA TRP A 154 16.58 -11.09 -5.30
C TRP A 154 15.95 -12.19 -4.44
N PHE A 155 14.70 -12.54 -4.73
CA PHE A 155 13.91 -13.52 -3.95
C PHE A 155 13.58 -14.78 -4.75
N GLU A 156 14.08 -14.91 -5.98
CA GLU A 156 13.92 -16.10 -6.84
C GLU A 156 14.25 -17.42 -6.14
N ARG A 157 15.16 -17.38 -5.16
CA ARG A 157 15.61 -18.54 -4.40
C ARG A 157 14.72 -18.88 -3.21
N ASP A 158 13.78 -18.01 -2.86
CA ASP A 158 12.70 -18.32 -1.92
C ASP A 158 11.58 -19.14 -2.58
N MET A 159 11.66 -19.29 -3.91
CA MET A 159 10.80 -20.13 -4.73
C MET A 159 11.51 -21.43 -5.17
N ASN A 160 10.72 -22.41 -5.61
CA ASN A 160 11.25 -23.53 -6.38
C ASN A 160 11.74 -23.06 -7.78
N GLU A 161 12.55 -23.89 -8.45
CA GLU A 161 13.21 -23.52 -9.72
C GLU A 161 12.22 -23.16 -10.84
N SER A 162 11.08 -23.86 -10.91
CA SER A 162 10.07 -23.62 -11.94
C SER A 162 9.37 -22.27 -11.77
N ALA A 163 8.95 -21.92 -10.55
CA ALA A 163 8.31 -20.64 -10.26
C ALA A 163 9.27 -19.46 -10.43
N SER A 164 10.53 -19.64 -10.02
CA SER A 164 11.61 -18.68 -10.26
C SER A 164 11.78 -18.37 -11.75
N LYS A 165 11.80 -19.41 -12.59
CA LYS A 165 11.91 -19.25 -14.05
C LYS A 165 10.70 -18.53 -14.63
N ALA A 166 9.49 -18.84 -14.18
CA ALA A 166 8.27 -18.15 -14.61
C ALA A 166 8.32 -16.65 -14.31
N LEU A 167 8.77 -16.29 -13.09
CA LEU A 167 8.94 -14.89 -12.70
C LEU A 167 9.95 -14.15 -13.57
N ILE A 168 11.13 -14.75 -13.82
CA ILE A 168 12.19 -14.15 -14.65
C ILE A 168 11.70 -13.92 -16.08
N VAL A 169 10.98 -14.90 -16.65
CA VAL A 169 10.41 -14.78 -18.00
C VAL A 169 9.39 -13.65 -18.05
N GLY A 170 8.44 -13.60 -17.11
CA GLY A 170 7.42 -12.56 -17.05
C GLY A 170 7.99 -11.15 -16.86
N LEU A 171 8.98 -10.99 -15.98
CA LEU A 171 9.69 -9.72 -15.81
C LEU A 171 10.44 -9.31 -17.08
N GLY A 172 11.06 -10.27 -17.77
CA GLY A 172 11.74 -10.02 -19.04
C GLY A 172 10.79 -9.55 -20.14
N GLU A 173 9.62 -10.18 -20.25
CA GLU A 173 8.57 -9.80 -21.20
C GLU A 173 8.06 -8.37 -20.93
N LEU A 174 7.73 -8.06 -19.66
CA LEU A 174 7.26 -6.72 -19.26
C LEU A 174 8.27 -5.61 -19.56
N LYS A 175 9.57 -5.88 -19.35
CA LYS A 175 10.64 -4.89 -19.60
C LYS A 175 10.91 -4.66 -21.08
N ALA A 176 10.78 -5.69 -21.90
CA ALA A 176 11.10 -5.63 -23.33
C ALA A 176 9.94 -5.10 -24.18
N ASP A 177 8.71 -5.11 -23.68
CA ASP A 177 7.55 -4.64 -24.40
C ASP A 177 7.40 -3.11 -24.32
N HIS A 178 7.83 -2.44 -25.38
CA HIS A 178 7.68 -0.99 -25.58
C HIS A 178 6.50 -0.61 -26.49
N GLN A 179 5.71 -1.59 -26.96
CA GLN A 179 4.63 -1.37 -27.94
C GLN A 179 3.25 -1.44 -27.30
N SER A 180 3.11 -2.23 -26.23
CA SER A 180 1.85 -2.40 -25.51
C SER A 180 1.54 -1.22 -24.60
N GLY A 181 0.25 -0.86 -24.54
CA GLY A 181 -0.28 0.08 -23.56
C GLY A 181 -0.43 -0.55 -22.16
N SER A 182 -0.75 0.27 -21.16
CA SER A 182 -0.84 -0.16 -19.75
C SER A 182 -1.86 -1.27 -19.48
N HIS A 183 -2.97 -1.32 -20.23
CA HIS A 183 -3.97 -2.41 -20.13
C HIS A 183 -3.37 -3.77 -20.49
N GLU A 184 -2.60 -3.84 -21.57
CA GLU A 184 -1.94 -5.04 -22.07
C GLU A 184 -0.77 -5.47 -21.19
N LEU A 185 0.04 -4.51 -20.73
CA LEU A 185 1.11 -4.77 -19.77
C LEU A 185 0.57 -5.34 -18.45
N THR A 186 -0.57 -4.85 -17.97
CA THR A 186 -1.22 -5.42 -16.78
C THR A 186 -1.67 -6.86 -17.02
N SER A 187 -2.22 -7.16 -18.20
CA SER A 187 -2.60 -8.53 -18.58
C SER A 187 -1.39 -9.46 -18.68
N ILE A 188 -0.24 -8.98 -19.17
CA ILE A 188 1.04 -9.71 -19.17
C ILE A 188 1.49 -9.97 -17.72
N ALA A 189 1.43 -8.96 -16.85
CA ALA A 189 1.83 -9.09 -15.45
C ALA A 189 0.97 -10.11 -14.68
N LEU A 190 -0.36 -10.09 -14.89
CA LEU A 190 -1.26 -11.08 -14.28
C LEU A 190 -1.05 -12.50 -14.81
N ARG A 191 -0.78 -12.66 -16.11
CA ARG A 191 -0.42 -13.98 -16.68
C ARG A 191 0.90 -14.49 -16.11
N ALA A 192 1.92 -13.64 -16.07
CA ALA A 192 3.20 -13.96 -15.44
C ALA A 192 3.02 -14.37 -13.98
N PHE A 193 2.18 -13.65 -13.22
CA PHE A 193 1.88 -14.01 -11.84
C PHE A 193 1.13 -15.35 -11.75
N ARG A 194 0.15 -15.59 -12.62
CA ARG A 194 -0.58 -16.85 -12.69
C ARG A 194 0.34 -18.03 -13.02
N ASP A 195 1.31 -17.84 -13.91
CA ASP A 195 2.34 -18.83 -14.21
C ASP A 195 3.29 -19.06 -13.03
N VAL A 196 3.67 -18.00 -12.30
CA VAL A 196 4.44 -18.14 -11.06
C VAL A 196 3.65 -18.96 -10.04
N ILE A 197 2.40 -18.57 -9.80
CA ILE A 197 1.52 -19.29 -8.87
C ILE A 197 1.44 -20.74 -9.30
N GLU A 198 1.05 -21.08 -10.53
CA GLU A 198 0.95 -22.48 -11.02
C GLU A 198 2.22 -23.32 -10.83
N GLN A 199 3.40 -22.71 -10.78
CA GLN A 199 4.66 -23.43 -10.62
C GLN A 199 5.12 -23.53 -9.15
N MET A 200 4.52 -22.79 -8.21
CA MET A 200 4.85 -22.86 -6.78
C MET A 200 4.42 -24.21 -6.18
N ASP A 201 4.99 -24.57 -5.02
CA ASP A 201 4.59 -25.80 -4.33
C ASP A 201 3.15 -25.67 -3.80
N GLU A 202 2.39 -26.79 -3.80
CA GLU A 202 0.98 -26.83 -3.36
C GLU A 202 0.80 -26.67 -1.83
N ASP A 203 1.87 -26.51 -1.05
CA ASP A 203 1.79 -26.29 0.41
C ASP A 203 1.51 -24.81 0.72
N ILE A 204 0.23 -24.42 0.63
CA ILE A 204 -0.23 -23.05 0.84
C ILE A 204 -0.24 -22.72 2.34
N ASN A 205 0.89 -22.17 2.79
CA ASN A 205 1.14 -21.71 4.16
C ASN A 205 1.53 -20.21 4.18
N THR A 206 1.84 -19.66 5.36
CA THR A 206 2.20 -18.23 5.50
C THR A 206 3.42 -17.85 4.66
N LYS A 207 4.43 -18.72 4.58
CA LYS A 207 5.64 -18.47 3.78
C LYS A 207 5.32 -18.48 2.28
N TRP A 208 4.46 -19.39 1.84
CA TRP A 208 3.95 -19.40 0.46
C TRP A 208 3.29 -18.06 0.13
N TRP A 209 2.46 -17.53 1.05
CA TRP A 209 1.77 -16.26 0.86
C TRP A 209 2.70 -15.05 0.82
N GLU A 210 3.73 -15.03 1.67
CA GLU A 210 4.81 -14.03 1.59
C GLU A 210 5.50 -14.04 0.23
N THR A 211 5.86 -15.23 -0.27
CA THR A 211 6.50 -15.40 -1.58
C THR A 211 5.61 -14.96 -2.74
N ALA A 212 4.31 -15.31 -2.70
CA ALA A 212 3.32 -14.88 -3.70
C ALA A 212 3.18 -13.35 -3.72
N ARG A 213 3.05 -12.70 -2.55
CA ARG A 213 2.97 -11.23 -2.46
C ARG A 213 4.25 -10.55 -2.96
N MET A 214 5.42 -11.12 -2.67
CA MET A 214 6.69 -10.62 -3.21
C MET A 214 6.73 -10.75 -4.74
N ALA A 215 6.20 -11.84 -5.31
CA ALA A 215 6.11 -12.00 -6.76
C ALA A 215 5.24 -10.92 -7.43
N ALA A 216 4.04 -10.68 -6.90
CA ALA A 216 3.17 -9.59 -7.36
C ALA A 216 3.86 -8.23 -7.24
N TRP A 217 4.52 -7.96 -6.11
CA TRP A 217 5.26 -6.72 -5.89
C TRP A 217 6.38 -6.53 -6.92
N HIS A 218 7.15 -7.58 -7.24
CA HIS A 218 8.20 -7.49 -8.24
C HIS A 218 7.66 -7.33 -9.66
N LEU A 219 6.58 -8.04 -10.03
CA LEU A 219 5.95 -7.86 -11.35
C LEU A 219 5.42 -6.43 -11.54
N TRP A 220 4.89 -5.82 -10.48
CA TRP A 220 4.49 -4.41 -10.49
C TRP A 220 5.68 -3.45 -10.52
N LYS A 221 6.57 -3.50 -9.52
CA LYS A 221 7.65 -2.51 -9.36
C LYS A 221 8.81 -2.68 -10.32
N ASN A 222 9.08 -3.91 -10.75
CA ASN A 222 10.24 -4.24 -11.56
C ASN A 222 9.87 -4.71 -12.97
N GLY A 223 8.58 -4.73 -13.34
CA GLY A 223 8.14 -4.94 -14.73
C GLY A 223 8.35 -3.68 -15.57
N ARG A 224 7.47 -2.68 -15.41
CA ARG A 224 7.57 -1.37 -16.07
C ARG A 224 6.85 -0.30 -15.22
N GLU A 225 7.54 0.19 -14.19
CA GLU A 225 6.94 0.98 -13.09
C GLU A 225 6.20 2.25 -13.55
N SER A 226 6.69 2.93 -14.58
CA SER A 226 6.06 4.12 -15.19
C SER A 226 4.61 3.88 -15.61
N MET A 227 4.29 2.67 -16.07
CA MET A 227 2.95 2.24 -16.48
C MET A 227 2.27 1.34 -15.45
N GLY A 228 2.82 1.26 -14.23
CA GLY A 228 2.46 0.28 -13.21
C GLY A 228 1.22 0.58 -12.40
N ALA A 229 0.53 1.71 -12.56
CA ALA A 229 -0.65 2.06 -11.75
C ALA A 229 -1.81 1.06 -11.96
N ALA A 230 -2.08 0.69 -13.21
CA ALA A 230 -3.04 -0.35 -13.56
C ALA A 230 -2.63 -1.72 -12.99
N THR A 231 -1.35 -2.07 -13.12
CA THR A 231 -0.79 -3.31 -12.58
C THR A 231 -0.92 -3.37 -11.06
N LEU A 232 -0.64 -2.26 -10.35
CA LEU A 232 -0.84 -2.16 -8.91
C LEU A 232 -2.30 -2.41 -8.55
N ASN A 233 -3.23 -1.65 -9.12
CA ASN A 233 -4.67 -1.78 -8.84
C ASN A 233 -5.17 -3.20 -9.06
N ALA A 234 -4.77 -3.83 -10.17
CA ALA A 234 -5.11 -5.21 -10.46
C ALA A 234 -4.57 -6.17 -9.40
N PHE A 235 -3.31 -6.01 -8.96
CA PHE A 235 -2.74 -6.83 -7.90
C PHE A 235 -3.37 -6.56 -6.53
N LEU A 236 -3.73 -5.32 -6.19
CA LEU A 236 -4.41 -5.01 -4.91
C LEU A 236 -5.74 -5.77 -4.82
N GLY A 237 -6.56 -5.71 -5.86
CA GLY A 237 -7.83 -6.44 -5.91
C GLY A 237 -7.65 -7.96 -5.90
N LEU A 238 -6.72 -8.46 -6.72
CA LEU A 238 -6.43 -9.89 -6.78
C LEU A 238 -5.89 -10.45 -5.45
N LEU A 239 -4.94 -9.76 -4.82
CA LEU A 239 -4.33 -10.23 -3.58
C LEU A 239 -5.35 -10.22 -2.42
N ALA A 240 -6.26 -9.25 -2.37
CA ALA A 240 -7.37 -9.26 -1.41
C ALA A 240 -8.27 -10.49 -1.59
N ASP A 241 -8.69 -10.80 -2.82
CA ASP A 241 -9.51 -11.99 -3.12
C ASP A 241 -8.74 -13.30 -2.85
N MET A 242 -7.43 -13.32 -3.09
CA MET A 242 -6.57 -14.49 -2.81
C MET A 242 -6.43 -14.73 -1.31
N GLU A 243 -6.32 -13.68 -0.51
CA GLU A 243 -6.14 -13.76 0.94
C GLU A 243 -7.28 -14.53 1.61
N GLU A 244 -8.53 -14.33 1.16
CA GLU A 244 -9.70 -15.09 1.60
C GLU A 244 -9.52 -16.60 1.38
N ILE A 245 -8.96 -17.01 0.23
CA ILE A 245 -8.75 -18.42 -0.13
C ILE A 245 -7.55 -19.01 0.63
N VAL A 246 -6.46 -18.25 0.75
CA VAL A 246 -5.24 -18.67 1.43
C VAL A 246 -5.52 -18.99 2.90
N HIS A 247 -6.33 -18.17 3.57
CA HIS A 247 -6.66 -18.34 5.00
C HIS A 247 -7.90 -19.22 5.26
N ASP A 248 -8.54 -19.75 4.23
CA ASP A 248 -9.66 -20.69 4.37
C ASP A 248 -9.22 -22.04 5.01
N ILE A 249 -10.14 -22.76 5.67
CA ILE A 249 -9.87 -24.08 6.25
C ILE A 249 -10.21 -25.15 5.20
N LEU A 250 -9.42 -25.16 4.12
CA LEU A 250 -9.53 -26.12 3.02
C LEU A 250 -8.23 -26.89 2.80
N ASP A 251 -8.34 -28.04 2.16
CA ASP A 251 -7.19 -28.79 1.67
C ASP A 251 -6.38 -27.95 0.67
N SER A 252 -5.04 -28.04 0.73
CA SER A 252 -4.17 -27.16 -0.06
C SER A 252 -4.36 -27.34 -1.57
N LYS A 253 -4.72 -28.54 -2.04
CA LYS A 253 -5.04 -28.77 -3.46
C LYS A 253 -6.33 -28.04 -3.87
N VAL A 254 -7.33 -28.01 -3.00
CA VAL A 254 -8.59 -27.28 -3.27
C VAL A 254 -8.34 -25.78 -3.27
N LYS A 255 -7.54 -25.27 -2.32
CA LYS A 255 -7.12 -23.86 -2.31
C LYS A 255 -6.41 -23.51 -3.61
N TRP A 256 -5.48 -24.35 -4.04
CA TRP A 256 -4.73 -24.17 -5.26
C TRP A 256 -5.61 -24.06 -6.52
N GLU A 257 -6.53 -25.01 -6.72
CA GLU A 257 -7.47 -24.98 -7.84
C GLU A 257 -8.35 -23.72 -7.83
N ARG A 258 -8.79 -23.28 -6.63
CA ARG A 258 -9.55 -22.04 -6.47
C ARG A 258 -8.71 -20.79 -6.78
N LEU A 259 -7.44 -20.75 -6.38
CA LEU A 259 -6.53 -19.63 -6.68
C LEU A 259 -6.29 -19.50 -8.18
N LEU A 260 -6.05 -20.61 -8.89
CA LEU A 260 -5.88 -20.59 -10.34
C LEU A 260 -7.17 -20.14 -11.06
N ALA A 261 -8.34 -20.63 -10.62
CA ALA A 261 -9.61 -20.19 -11.16
C ALA A 261 -9.89 -18.69 -10.90
N LEU A 262 -9.49 -18.18 -9.73
CA LEU A 262 -9.58 -16.77 -9.39
C LEU A 262 -8.69 -15.91 -10.31
N LEU A 263 -7.45 -16.35 -10.54
CA LEU A 263 -6.52 -15.67 -11.47
C LEU A 263 -7.07 -15.63 -12.90
N ASP A 264 -7.60 -16.75 -13.38
CA ASP A 264 -8.22 -16.84 -14.71
C ASP A 264 -9.47 -15.93 -14.80
N HIS A 265 -10.27 -15.84 -13.73
CA HIS A 265 -11.40 -14.91 -13.64
C HIS A 265 -10.97 -13.44 -13.73
N HIS A 266 -9.92 -13.05 -13.01
CA HIS A 266 -9.36 -11.69 -13.09
C HIS A 266 -8.86 -11.37 -14.50
N LEU A 267 -8.18 -12.32 -15.16
CA LEU A 267 -7.74 -12.17 -16.56
C LEU A 267 -8.91 -12.02 -17.54
N ASP A 268 -10.00 -12.79 -17.35
CA ASP A 268 -11.19 -12.70 -18.21
C ASP A 268 -11.95 -11.40 -18.01
N LYS A 269 -12.12 -10.94 -16.76
CA LYS A 269 -12.79 -9.66 -16.44
C LYS A 269 -12.16 -8.46 -17.16
N ARG A 270 -10.86 -8.48 -17.41
CA ARG A 270 -10.15 -7.40 -18.14
C ARG A 270 -10.59 -7.30 -19.60
N LYS A 271 -10.90 -8.42 -20.26
CA LYS A 271 -11.29 -8.45 -21.67
C LYS A 271 -12.57 -7.64 -21.93
N ASP A 272 -13.42 -7.50 -20.91
CA ASP A 272 -14.70 -6.79 -21.00
C ASP A 272 -14.58 -5.28 -20.72
N MET A 273 -13.50 -4.81 -20.09
CA MET A 273 -13.31 -3.39 -19.73
C MET A 273 -13.35 -2.46 -20.94
N PRO A 274 -12.63 -2.74 -22.05
CA PRO A 274 -12.68 -1.87 -23.22
C PRO A 274 -14.08 -1.77 -23.82
N MET A 275 -14.90 -2.83 -23.75
CA MET A 275 -16.27 -2.78 -24.26
C MET A 275 -17.12 -1.78 -23.48
N ARG A 276 -17.02 -1.78 -22.13
CA ARG A 276 -17.78 -0.88 -21.27
C ARG A 276 -17.39 0.58 -21.48
N ILE A 277 -16.10 0.89 -21.65
CA ILE A 277 -15.63 2.26 -21.95
C ILE A 277 -16.22 2.77 -23.26
N LYS A 278 -16.29 1.93 -24.31
CA LYS A 278 -16.93 2.30 -25.59
C LYS A 278 -18.38 2.69 -25.39
N SER A 279 -19.13 1.90 -24.62
CA SER A 279 -20.53 2.20 -24.28
C SER A 279 -20.67 3.51 -23.51
N SER A 280 -19.85 3.72 -22.48
CA SER A 280 -19.82 4.97 -21.71
C SER A 280 -19.54 6.18 -22.60
N PHE A 281 -18.60 6.08 -23.54
CA PHE A 281 -18.28 7.15 -24.48
C PHE A 281 -19.44 7.45 -25.44
N ALA A 282 -20.09 6.42 -25.99
CA ALA A 282 -21.27 6.59 -26.83
C ALA A 282 -22.41 7.29 -26.07
N THR A 283 -22.71 6.86 -24.84
CA THR A 283 -23.71 7.48 -23.96
C THR A 283 -23.37 8.93 -23.64
N TYR A 284 -22.09 9.24 -23.41
CA TYR A 284 -21.64 10.61 -23.18
C TYR A 284 -21.92 11.51 -24.40
N LEU A 285 -21.58 11.06 -25.61
CA LEU A 285 -21.83 11.82 -26.84
C LEU A 285 -23.32 11.99 -27.13
N GLU A 286 -24.13 10.93 -26.91
CA GLU A 286 -25.58 11.01 -27.07
C GLU A 286 -26.20 12.05 -26.14
N SER A 287 -25.76 12.08 -24.88
CA SER A 287 -26.31 12.97 -23.86
C SER A 287 -25.83 14.41 -23.98
N ASN A 288 -24.56 14.62 -24.36
CA ASN A 288 -23.91 15.93 -24.25
C ASN A 288 -23.60 16.59 -25.60
N PHE A 289 -23.57 15.84 -26.70
CA PHE A 289 -23.11 16.36 -28.00
C PHE A 289 -24.17 16.30 -29.10
N LEU A 290 -25.07 15.30 -29.07
CA LEU A 290 -25.96 15.04 -30.21
C LEU A 290 -26.86 16.24 -30.58
N SER A 291 -27.36 16.98 -29.58
CA SER A 291 -28.14 18.20 -29.81
C SER A 291 -27.32 19.30 -30.49
N ILE A 292 -26.05 19.46 -30.09
CA ILE A 292 -25.10 20.41 -30.67
C ILE A 292 -24.78 20.02 -32.12
N ALA A 293 -24.49 18.74 -32.37
CA ALA A 293 -24.19 18.23 -33.70
C ALA A 293 -25.36 18.47 -34.68
N ASN A 294 -26.59 18.21 -34.25
CA ASN A 294 -27.80 18.39 -35.06
C ASN A 294 -28.15 19.86 -35.33
N SER A 295 -27.57 20.80 -34.57
CA SER A 295 -27.72 22.24 -34.84
C SER A 295 -26.79 22.75 -35.95
N LYS A 296 -25.76 21.99 -36.31
CA LYS A 296 -24.81 22.35 -37.37
C LYS A 296 -25.47 22.17 -38.75
N PRO A 297 -25.17 23.02 -39.75
CA PRO A 297 -25.70 22.88 -41.12
C PRO A 297 -25.41 21.52 -41.74
N THR A 298 -24.26 20.93 -41.41
CA THR A 298 -23.86 19.57 -41.71
C THR A 298 -23.47 18.89 -40.40
N PRO A 299 -24.30 17.99 -39.85
CA PRO A 299 -23.97 17.34 -38.59
C PRO A 299 -22.66 16.57 -38.71
N SER A 300 -21.71 16.89 -37.83
CA SER A 300 -20.35 16.36 -37.84
C SER A 300 -19.79 16.29 -36.43
N LEU A 301 -18.95 15.27 -36.22
CA LEU A 301 -18.12 15.08 -35.03
C LEU A 301 -16.65 15.30 -35.42
N VAL A 302 -16.01 16.30 -34.82
CA VAL A 302 -14.61 16.66 -35.08
C VAL A 302 -13.77 16.36 -33.84
N ILE A 303 -12.85 15.39 -33.96
CA ILE A 303 -12.01 14.94 -32.85
C ILE A 303 -10.53 15.20 -33.16
N LEU A 304 -9.82 15.76 -32.18
CA LEU A 304 -8.35 15.76 -32.11
C LEU A 304 -7.88 14.68 -31.12
N THR A 305 -6.89 13.89 -31.52
CA THR A 305 -6.21 12.93 -30.64
C THR A 305 -4.73 12.82 -31.00
N LEU A 306 -3.97 12.13 -30.18
CA LEU A 306 -2.56 11.78 -30.43
C LEU A 306 -2.25 10.37 -29.92
N SER A 307 -1.02 9.92 -30.15
CA SER A 307 -0.51 8.59 -29.76
C SER A 307 -1.30 7.43 -30.42
N ALA A 308 -1.15 6.22 -29.87
CA ALA A 308 -1.76 4.97 -30.36
C ALA A 308 -2.64 4.27 -29.29
N SER A 309 -3.45 5.02 -28.55
CA SER A 309 -4.41 4.43 -27.59
C SER A 309 -5.42 3.48 -28.26
N SER A 310 -5.38 2.19 -27.87
CA SER A 310 -6.34 1.18 -28.31
C SER A 310 -7.76 1.51 -27.84
N THR A 311 -7.91 1.97 -26.60
CA THR A 311 -9.20 2.38 -26.00
C THR A 311 -9.85 3.51 -26.81
N ILE A 312 -9.10 4.56 -27.17
CA ILE A 312 -9.61 5.64 -28.02
C ILE A 312 -9.98 5.11 -29.41
N ARG A 313 -9.06 4.37 -30.05
CA ARG A 313 -9.23 3.84 -31.41
C ARG A 313 -10.55 3.07 -31.54
N TYR A 314 -10.84 2.18 -30.61
CA TYR A 314 -12.07 1.39 -30.65
C TYR A 314 -13.32 2.19 -30.26
N SER A 315 -13.20 3.16 -29.34
CA SER A 315 -14.33 3.96 -28.88
C SER A 315 -14.84 4.94 -29.92
N ILE A 316 -13.94 5.55 -30.73
CA ILE A 316 -14.34 6.50 -31.78
C ILE A 316 -15.29 5.86 -32.79
N LEU A 317 -14.93 4.70 -33.36
CA LEU A 317 -15.73 4.07 -34.42
C LEU A 317 -17.01 3.44 -33.88
N GLU A 318 -16.99 2.94 -32.65
CA GLU A 318 -18.19 2.39 -32.00
C GLU A 318 -19.21 3.49 -31.72
N ALA A 319 -18.79 4.58 -31.09
CA ALA A 319 -19.66 5.71 -30.80
C ALA A 319 -20.16 6.38 -32.08
N PHE A 320 -19.32 6.54 -33.11
CA PHE A 320 -19.76 7.08 -34.39
C PHE A 320 -20.84 6.21 -35.05
N ALA A 321 -20.75 4.88 -34.91
CA ALA A 321 -21.75 3.96 -35.45
C ALA A 321 -23.11 4.09 -34.75
N SER A 322 -23.14 4.37 -33.44
CA SER A 322 -24.39 4.54 -32.67
C SER A 322 -25.03 5.92 -32.89
N LEU A 323 -24.23 6.95 -33.16
CA LEU A 323 -24.72 8.30 -33.35
C LEU A 323 -25.38 8.49 -34.72
N PRO A 324 -26.54 9.19 -34.81
CA PRO A 324 -27.21 9.49 -36.07
C PRO A 324 -26.60 10.73 -36.76
N ILE A 325 -25.27 10.73 -36.96
CA ILE A 325 -24.53 11.80 -37.62
C ILE A 325 -23.76 11.27 -38.85
N PRO A 326 -23.78 11.96 -40.01
CA PRO A 326 -23.20 11.43 -41.24
C PRO A 326 -21.68 11.61 -41.34
N ASN A 327 -21.09 12.60 -40.66
CA ASN A 327 -19.68 12.97 -40.86
C ASN A 327 -18.83 12.81 -39.59
N LEU A 328 -17.69 12.13 -39.74
CA LEU A 328 -16.61 12.04 -38.75
C LEU A 328 -15.35 12.71 -39.32
N GLU A 329 -14.82 13.72 -38.63
CA GLU A 329 -13.51 14.30 -38.91
C GLU A 329 -12.54 13.96 -37.78
N LEU A 330 -11.46 13.27 -38.12
CA LEU A 330 -10.40 12.89 -37.20
C LEU A 330 -9.11 13.60 -37.56
N ARG A 331 -8.53 14.26 -36.56
CA ARG A 331 -7.24 14.93 -36.63
C ARG A 331 -6.30 14.25 -35.64
N ILE A 332 -5.20 13.71 -36.14
CA ILE A 332 -4.29 12.89 -35.34
C ILE A 332 -2.89 13.51 -35.39
N LEU A 333 -2.31 13.82 -34.24
CA LEU A 333 -0.91 14.24 -34.15
C LEU A 333 0.02 13.03 -34.30
N GLU A 334 1.09 13.15 -35.08
CA GLU A 334 1.95 12.02 -35.46
C GLU A 334 2.62 11.32 -34.28
N SER A 335 2.95 12.03 -33.19
CA SER A 335 3.57 11.51 -31.96
C SER A 335 4.98 10.94 -32.17
N ARG A 336 5.95 11.83 -32.37
CA ARG A 336 7.38 11.48 -32.46
C ARG A 336 7.92 10.89 -31.14
N PRO A 337 8.98 10.08 -31.20
CA PRO A 337 9.75 9.70 -32.40
C PRO A 337 9.21 8.49 -33.18
N LEU A 338 8.37 7.64 -32.58
CA LEU A 338 7.84 6.42 -33.24
C LEU A 338 6.69 6.65 -34.22
N CYS A 339 6.16 7.88 -34.26
CA CYS A 339 5.05 8.25 -35.12
C CYS A 339 3.79 7.38 -34.85
N GLU A 340 3.50 7.10 -33.58
CA GLU A 340 2.40 6.24 -33.13
C GLU A 340 1.02 6.70 -33.66
N GLY A 341 0.81 8.02 -33.81
CA GLY A 341 -0.41 8.57 -34.38
C GLY A 341 -0.63 8.19 -35.84
N VAL A 342 0.44 7.94 -36.61
CA VAL A 342 0.34 7.43 -37.98
C VAL A 342 -0.21 6.00 -37.98
N ASN A 343 0.24 5.17 -37.04
CA ASN A 343 -0.26 3.81 -36.86
C ASN A 343 -1.74 3.81 -36.45
N MET A 344 -2.13 4.71 -35.53
CA MET A 344 -3.54 4.90 -35.16
C MET A 344 -4.38 5.30 -36.39
N ALA A 345 -3.93 6.29 -37.16
CA ALA A 345 -4.62 6.77 -38.36
C ALA A 345 -4.84 5.64 -39.38
N SER A 346 -3.79 4.85 -39.66
CA SER A 346 -3.85 3.71 -40.57
C SER A 346 -4.87 2.66 -40.08
N SER A 347 -4.82 2.33 -38.79
CA SER A 347 -5.71 1.34 -38.19
C SER A 347 -7.18 1.77 -38.21
N ILE A 348 -7.47 3.05 -37.89
CA ILE A 348 -8.82 3.59 -37.94
C ILE A 348 -9.36 3.61 -39.38
N LEU A 349 -8.56 4.02 -40.36
CA LEU A 349 -8.97 4.04 -41.76
C LEU A 349 -9.36 2.64 -42.25
N SER A 350 -8.53 1.64 -41.96
CA SER A 350 -8.79 0.24 -42.30
C SER A 350 -10.08 -0.27 -41.65
N ALA A 351 -10.25 -0.03 -40.35
CA ALA A 351 -11.46 -0.42 -39.61
C ALA A 351 -12.73 0.28 -40.12
N PHE A 352 -12.63 1.57 -40.47
CA PHE A 352 -13.72 2.34 -41.05
C PHE A 352 -14.15 1.78 -42.41
N GLN A 353 -13.19 1.52 -43.31
CA GLN A 353 -13.44 0.94 -44.63
C GLN A 353 -14.14 -0.42 -44.53
N SER A 354 -13.73 -1.25 -43.58
CA SER A 354 -14.37 -2.55 -43.33
C SER A 354 -15.80 -2.38 -42.82
N ARG A 355 -15.98 -1.59 -41.75
CA ARG A 355 -17.27 -1.45 -41.04
C ARG A 355 -18.34 -0.71 -41.84
N PHE A 356 -17.97 0.32 -42.59
CA PHE A 356 -18.90 1.19 -43.31
C PHE A 356 -18.88 0.99 -44.83
N SER A 357 -18.32 -0.12 -45.31
CA SER A 357 -18.24 -0.46 -46.75
C SER A 357 -19.58 -0.38 -47.49
N SER A 358 -20.69 -0.63 -46.80
CA SER A 358 -22.06 -0.60 -47.35
C SER A 358 -22.87 0.64 -46.96
N SER A 359 -22.26 1.64 -46.33
CA SER A 359 -22.94 2.83 -45.78
C SER A 359 -22.47 4.10 -46.51
N PRO A 360 -23.01 4.41 -47.71
CA PRO A 360 -22.58 5.55 -48.51
C PRO A 360 -22.87 6.92 -47.87
N ASP A 361 -23.71 6.94 -46.85
CA ASP A 361 -24.11 8.09 -46.03
C ASP A 361 -23.17 8.40 -44.87
N ARG A 362 -22.17 7.54 -44.62
CA ARG A 362 -21.17 7.71 -43.56
C ARG A 362 -19.84 8.15 -44.18
N HIS A 363 -19.32 9.29 -43.73
CA HIS A 363 -18.10 9.88 -44.27
C HIS A 363 -17.02 10.06 -43.19
N LEU A 364 -15.79 9.64 -43.49
CA LEU A 364 -14.60 9.89 -42.68
C LEU A 364 -13.66 10.85 -43.40
N LYS A 365 -13.32 11.96 -42.75
CA LYS A 365 -12.19 12.81 -43.10
C LYS A 365 -11.09 12.61 -42.07
N LEU A 366 -9.98 12.01 -42.49
CA LEU A 366 -8.84 11.71 -41.62
C LEU A 366 -7.66 12.61 -42.02
N THR A 367 -7.06 13.33 -41.08
CA THR A 367 -5.89 14.19 -41.32
C THR A 367 -4.84 13.94 -40.25
N VAL A 368 -3.61 13.63 -40.67
CA VAL A 368 -2.45 13.50 -39.78
C VAL A 368 -1.69 14.83 -39.78
N TYR A 369 -1.37 15.33 -38.60
CA TYR A 369 -0.61 16.57 -38.38
C TYR A 369 0.71 16.24 -37.70
N THR A 370 1.76 17.02 -38.01
CA THR A 370 2.96 17.04 -37.17
C THR A 370 2.60 17.52 -35.77
N ASP A 371 3.29 17.06 -34.72
CA ASP A 371 3.04 17.49 -33.34
C ASP A 371 3.14 19.03 -33.20
N ALA A 372 4.09 19.65 -33.90
CA ALA A 372 4.27 21.11 -33.95
C ALA A 372 3.07 21.90 -34.52
N SER A 373 2.13 21.22 -35.17
CA SER A 373 0.92 21.81 -35.75
C SER A 373 -0.30 21.67 -34.83
N ALA A 374 -0.12 21.32 -33.55
CA ALA A 374 -1.21 21.11 -32.59
C ALA A 374 -2.24 22.26 -32.56
N ALA A 375 -1.79 23.52 -32.56
CA ALA A 375 -2.68 24.69 -32.62
C ALA A 375 -3.48 24.80 -33.92
N LEU A 376 -2.91 24.41 -35.05
CA LEU A 376 -3.64 24.37 -36.33
C LEU A 376 -4.64 23.21 -36.35
N ALA A 377 -4.24 22.04 -35.85
CA ALA A 377 -5.08 20.86 -35.73
C ALA A 377 -6.27 21.08 -34.79
N SER A 378 -6.14 21.96 -33.80
CA SER A 378 -7.17 22.24 -32.79
C SER A 378 -8.28 23.20 -33.23
N LYS A 379 -8.21 23.79 -34.43
CA LYS A 379 -9.24 24.76 -34.90
C LYS A 379 -10.59 24.10 -35.09
N GLU A 380 -11.65 24.58 -34.44
CA GLU A 380 -13.02 24.08 -34.65
C GLU A 380 -13.17 22.57 -34.34
N VAL A 381 -12.40 22.05 -33.38
CA VAL A 381 -12.59 20.69 -32.87
C VAL A 381 -13.70 20.67 -31.82
N ASP A 382 -14.50 19.61 -31.79
CA ASP A 382 -15.51 19.41 -30.75
C ASP A 382 -14.86 18.85 -29.48
N PHE A 383 -13.96 17.87 -29.67
CA PHE A 383 -13.30 17.16 -28.59
C PHE A 383 -11.80 17.01 -28.83
N VAL A 384 -11.03 17.14 -27.75
CA VAL A 384 -9.68 16.56 -27.63
C VAL A 384 -9.82 15.28 -26.82
N LEU A 385 -9.50 14.14 -27.42
CA LEU A 385 -9.50 12.85 -26.71
C LEU A 385 -8.08 12.51 -26.26
N LEU A 386 -7.95 12.21 -24.98
CA LEU A 386 -6.72 11.70 -24.38
C LEU A 386 -6.94 10.27 -23.89
N GLY A 387 -5.86 9.50 -23.93
CA GLY A 387 -5.75 8.30 -23.11
C GLY A 387 -5.19 8.69 -21.75
N ALA A 388 -4.99 7.69 -20.90
CA ALA A 388 -4.11 7.83 -19.75
C ALA A 388 -3.22 6.59 -19.66
N ASP A 389 -1.97 6.82 -19.28
CA ASP A 389 -1.07 5.77 -18.78
C ASP A 389 -1.09 5.74 -17.25
N ARG A 390 -1.33 6.91 -16.64
CA ARG A 390 -1.55 7.09 -15.20
C ARG A 390 -2.43 8.32 -14.94
N ILE A 391 -3.21 8.29 -13.88
CA ILE A 391 -3.99 9.42 -13.36
C ILE A 391 -3.58 9.65 -11.91
N SER A 392 -3.23 10.88 -11.54
CA SER A 392 -2.86 11.24 -10.16
C SER A 392 -4.10 11.40 -9.27
N ASP A 393 -3.89 11.53 -7.97
CA ASP A 393 -4.95 11.76 -6.98
C ASP A 393 -5.73 13.07 -7.18
N SER A 394 -5.07 14.09 -7.74
CA SER A 394 -5.68 15.37 -8.14
C SER A 394 -6.46 15.28 -9.46
N GLY A 395 -6.35 14.15 -10.18
CA GLY A 395 -6.96 13.94 -11.49
C GLY A 395 -6.09 14.34 -12.67
N SER A 396 -4.86 14.83 -12.46
CA SER A 396 -3.94 15.09 -13.59
C SER A 396 -3.66 13.78 -14.33
N VAL A 397 -3.48 13.86 -15.65
CA VAL A 397 -3.31 12.69 -16.50
C VAL A 397 -1.92 12.67 -17.10
N SER A 398 -1.18 11.61 -16.80
CA SER A 398 0.06 11.28 -17.50
C SER A 398 -0.28 10.51 -18.76
N ASN A 399 0.09 11.07 -19.91
CA ASN A 399 -0.10 10.47 -21.24
C ASN A 399 1.10 10.82 -22.13
N LYS A 400 1.16 10.26 -23.34
CA LYS A 400 2.25 10.49 -24.29
C LYS A 400 2.62 11.97 -24.44
N THR A 401 3.92 12.28 -24.43
CA THR A 401 4.46 13.61 -24.71
C THR A 401 3.87 14.18 -26.01
N GLY A 402 3.45 15.45 -25.97
CA GLY A 402 2.60 16.12 -26.95
C GLY A 402 1.15 16.34 -26.45
N SER A 403 0.72 15.65 -25.40
CA SER A 403 -0.62 15.77 -24.81
C SER A 403 -0.88 17.16 -24.22
N LEU A 404 0.02 17.68 -23.39
CA LEU A 404 -0.16 18.99 -22.76
C LEU A 404 -0.12 20.13 -23.78
N PRO A 405 0.85 20.19 -24.73
CA PRO A 405 0.82 21.15 -25.82
C PRO A 405 -0.46 21.08 -26.67
N ALA A 406 -0.99 19.89 -26.93
CA ALA A 406 -2.25 19.71 -27.67
C ALA A 406 -3.45 20.28 -26.91
N VAL A 407 -3.56 20.00 -25.61
CA VAL A 407 -4.63 20.52 -24.75
C VAL A 407 -4.55 22.04 -24.62
N LEU A 408 -3.37 22.59 -24.31
CA LEU A 408 -3.17 24.04 -24.22
C LEU A 408 -3.49 24.75 -25.54
N SER A 409 -3.07 24.15 -26.66
CA SER A 409 -3.40 24.63 -28.00
C SER A 409 -4.91 24.66 -28.25
N ALA A 410 -5.63 23.60 -27.89
CA ALA A 410 -7.08 23.54 -28.04
C ALA A 410 -7.79 24.55 -27.13
N ARG A 411 -7.41 24.64 -25.86
CA ARG A 411 -7.96 25.63 -24.92
C ARG A 411 -7.77 27.06 -25.41
N HIS A 412 -6.66 27.35 -26.07
CA HIS A 412 -6.40 28.68 -26.62
C HIS A 412 -7.16 28.96 -27.92
N VAL A 413 -7.10 28.05 -28.90
CA VAL A 413 -7.61 28.28 -30.26
C VAL A 413 -9.10 27.96 -30.39
N CYS A 414 -9.62 27.03 -29.59
CA CYS A 414 -11.01 26.63 -29.57
C CYS A 414 -11.48 26.41 -28.12
N PRO A 415 -11.72 27.48 -27.33
CA PRO A 415 -12.08 27.35 -25.91
C PRO A 415 -13.35 26.53 -25.62
N ALA A 416 -14.23 26.39 -26.62
CA ALA A 416 -15.45 25.59 -26.53
C ALA A 416 -15.19 24.08 -26.65
N ALA A 417 -14.03 23.66 -27.15
CA ALA A 417 -13.66 22.26 -27.25
C ALA A 417 -13.59 21.62 -25.86
N LYS A 418 -14.11 20.40 -25.76
CA LYS A 418 -14.08 19.61 -24.53
C LYS A 418 -12.89 18.65 -24.53
N VAL A 419 -12.18 18.56 -23.41
CA VAL A 419 -11.07 17.64 -23.23
C VAL A 419 -11.58 16.43 -22.45
N LEU A 420 -11.60 15.27 -23.10
CA LEU A 420 -12.11 14.03 -22.52
C LEU A 420 -10.98 13.03 -22.37
N VAL A 421 -10.93 12.35 -21.23
CA VAL A 421 -9.97 11.27 -20.97
C VAL A 421 -10.71 9.95 -21.04
N LEU A 422 -10.32 9.07 -21.96
CA LEU A 422 -10.86 7.71 -22.07
C LEU A 422 -9.84 6.76 -21.45
N SER A 423 -10.17 6.23 -20.27
CA SER A 423 -9.26 5.38 -19.50
C SER A 423 -10.02 4.42 -18.59
N GLU A 424 -9.42 3.26 -18.36
CA GLU A 424 -9.78 2.35 -17.27
C GLU A 424 -9.54 3.03 -15.90
N LEU A 425 -10.41 2.75 -14.92
CA LEU A 425 -10.31 3.32 -13.57
C LEU A 425 -9.09 2.84 -12.79
N GLU A 426 -8.56 1.68 -13.17
CA GLU A 426 -7.36 1.10 -12.57
C GLU A 426 -6.09 1.93 -12.81
N LYS A 427 -6.09 2.89 -13.74
CA LYS A 427 -4.93 3.76 -13.98
C LYS A 427 -4.78 4.89 -12.97
N VAL A 428 -5.74 5.02 -12.05
CA VAL A 428 -5.63 5.93 -10.92
C VAL A 428 -4.56 5.41 -9.96
N ALA A 429 -3.53 6.23 -9.74
CA ALA A 429 -2.41 5.92 -8.85
C ALA A 429 -2.77 6.16 -7.37
N GLU A 430 -1.92 5.65 -6.50
CA GLU A 430 -1.91 5.98 -5.08
C GLU A 430 -1.67 7.49 -4.85
N PRO A 431 -2.09 8.06 -3.69
CA PRO A 431 -1.87 9.47 -3.37
C PRO A 431 -0.37 9.79 -3.27
N GLY A 432 0.03 10.94 -3.82
CA GLY A 432 1.42 11.37 -3.89
C GLY A 432 1.60 12.58 -4.80
N ALA A 433 2.72 13.29 -4.67
CA ALA A 433 2.98 14.40 -5.57
C ALA A 433 3.30 13.88 -6.99
N GLU A 434 2.96 14.64 -8.02
CA GLU A 434 3.25 14.28 -9.41
C GLU A 434 4.76 14.07 -9.65
N SER A 435 5.60 14.78 -8.90
CA SER A 435 7.06 14.64 -8.89
C SER A 435 7.57 13.33 -8.28
N ASP A 436 6.76 12.68 -7.45
CA ASP A 436 7.11 11.41 -6.81
C ASP A 436 6.91 10.24 -7.78
N HIS A 437 6.26 10.49 -8.92
CA HIS A 437 6.08 9.51 -9.97
C HIS A 437 7.25 9.54 -10.97
N SER A 438 7.82 8.37 -11.24
CA SER A 438 8.94 8.21 -12.18
C SER A 438 8.58 8.70 -13.59
N HIS A 439 9.37 9.62 -14.14
CA HIS A 439 9.33 9.96 -15.56
C HIS A 439 10.04 8.87 -16.37
N GLU A 440 9.36 8.31 -17.38
CA GLU A 440 10.01 7.39 -18.33
C GLU A 440 10.82 8.19 -19.36
N GLU A 441 12.14 8.12 -19.25
CA GLU A 441 13.08 8.57 -20.27
C GLU A 441 13.64 7.34 -21.00
N ASN A 442 13.30 7.20 -22.28
CA ASN A 442 13.73 6.07 -23.11
C ASN A 442 15.08 6.31 -23.76
N ASP A 443 15.65 5.26 -24.37
CA ASP A 443 16.96 5.33 -25.01
C ASP A 443 16.99 6.46 -26.06
N PRO A 444 17.91 7.43 -25.94
CA PRO A 444 18.06 8.52 -26.90
C PRO A 444 18.30 8.05 -28.34
N LYS A 445 18.80 6.82 -28.53
CA LYS A 445 19.01 6.20 -29.85
C LYS A 445 17.73 6.08 -30.68
N GLU A 446 16.56 6.03 -30.06
CA GLU A 446 15.29 6.00 -30.77
C GLU A 446 15.06 7.31 -31.55
N LEU A 447 15.29 8.44 -30.90
CA LEU A 447 15.17 9.77 -31.51
C LEU A 447 16.32 10.03 -32.51
N VAL A 448 17.55 9.65 -32.15
CA VAL A 448 18.72 9.76 -33.05
C VAL A 448 18.54 8.88 -34.29
N GLY A 449 18.05 7.65 -34.13
CA GLY A 449 17.74 6.72 -35.21
C GLY A 449 16.72 7.31 -36.18
N CYS A 450 15.63 7.89 -35.65
CA CYS A 450 14.65 8.62 -36.46
C CYS A 450 15.30 9.74 -37.32
N TRP A 451 16.25 10.49 -36.76
CA TRP A 451 16.98 11.51 -37.53
C TRP A 451 17.88 10.90 -38.60
N ILE A 452 18.58 9.80 -38.28
CA ILE A 452 19.48 9.10 -39.21
C ILE A 452 18.69 8.57 -40.40
N ASP A 453 17.58 7.88 -40.13
CA ASP A 453 16.68 7.34 -41.15
C ASP A 453 16.04 8.46 -41.98
N GLY A 454 15.77 9.60 -41.35
CA GLY A 454 15.32 10.83 -42.01
C GLY A 454 16.40 11.57 -42.80
N GLY A 455 17.66 11.15 -42.74
CA GLY A 455 18.78 11.75 -43.48
C GLY A 455 19.15 13.17 -43.04
N ILE A 456 18.93 13.55 -41.77
CA ILE A 456 19.26 14.90 -41.28
C ILE A 456 20.78 15.11 -41.32
N LYS A 457 21.24 16.27 -41.82
CA LYS A 457 22.67 16.58 -41.92
C LYS A 457 23.27 16.87 -40.55
N GLY A 458 24.49 16.39 -40.30
CA GLY A 458 25.26 16.71 -39.08
C GLY A 458 24.98 15.80 -37.87
N ILE A 459 24.06 14.84 -37.97
CA ILE A 459 23.75 13.92 -36.85
C ILE A 459 24.98 13.12 -36.41
N LYS A 460 25.88 12.74 -37.33
CA LYS A 460 27.09 11.99 -36.99
C LYS A 460 27.92 12.69 -35.91
N ILE A 461 28.03 14.02 -35.96
CA ILE A 461 28.78 14.81 -34.97
C ILE A 461 28.08 14.76 -33.61
N LEU A 462 26.74 14.84 -33.58
CA LEU A 462 25.97 14.74 -32.34
C LEU A 462 25.99 13.32 -31.77
N ALA A 463 25.88 12.29 -32.61
CA ALA A 463 25.97 10.89 -32.20
C ALA A 463 27.35 10.56 -31.63
N GLU A 464 28.42 10.97 -32.32
CA GLU A 464 29.79 10.86 -31.81
C GLU A 464 29.98 11.66 -30.52
N GLY A 465 29.31 12.82 -30.38
CA GLY A 465 29.34 13.63 -29.17
C GLY A 465 28.59 13.04 -27.97
N ILE A 466 27.53 12.24 -28.21
CA ILE A 466 26.80 11.50 -27.17
C ILE A 466 27.63 10.32 -26.66
N GLU A 467 28.36 9.66 -27.55
CA GLU A 467 29.24 8.52 -27.22
C GLU A 467 30.62 8.93 -26.70
N ALA A 468 30.97 10.21 -26.80
CA ALA A 468 32.28 10.73 -26.39
C ALA A 468 32.50 10.56 -24.88
N ASP A 469 33.70 10.10 -24.52
CA ASP A 469 34.08 9.94 -23.12
C ASP A 469 34.16 11.32 -22.45
N ARG A 470 33.34 11.52 -21.42
CA ARG A 470 33.18 12.80 -20.70
C ARG A 470 34.48 13.25 -20.05
N ASP A 471 35.39 12.33 -19.73
CA ASP A 471 36.69 12.65 -19.13
C ASP A 471 37.75 13.05 -20.17
N SER A 472 37.48 12.82 -21.46
CA SER A 472 38.40 13.09 -22.57
C SER A 472 38.03 14.31 -23.41
N THR A 473 36.87 14.93 -23.11
CA THR A 473 36.32 16.04 -23.89
C THR A 473 35.96 17.24 -23.02
N ASN A 474 35.86 18.42 -23.62
CA ASN A 474 35.45 19.66 -22.94
C ASN A 474 33.98 20.05 -23.24
N TYR A 475 33.18 19.09 -23.69
CA TYR A 475 31.77 19.30 -24.05
C TYR A 475 30.91 18.14 -23.54
N THR A 476 29.60 18.35 -23.49
CA THR A 476 28.62 17.30 -23.16
C THR A 476 27.44 17.43 -24.11
N VAL A 477 27.06 16.33 -24.74
CA VAL A 477 25.87 16.25 -25.59
C VAL A 477 24.88 15.31 -24.92
N GLU A 478 23.67 15.81 -24.65
CA GLU A 478 22.57 15.02 -24.11
C GLU A 478 21.37 15.13 -25.04
N VAL A 479 20.77 13.99 -25.35
CA VAL A 479 19.51 13.89 -26.09
C VAL A 479 18.51 13.26 -25.16
N LYS A 480 17.36 13.92 -24.96
CA LYS A 480 16.32 13.46 -24.03
C LYS A 480 15.12 12.94 -24.81
N ASN A 481 14.63 11.76 -24.44
CA ASN A 481 13.48 11.10 -25.05
C ASN A 481 12.42 10.82 -23.98
N ILE A 482 11.72 11.88 -23.57
CA ILE A 482 10.70 11.82 -22.52
C ILE A 482 9.41 11.28 -23.14
N TYR A 483 8.91 10.15 -22.64
CA TYR A 483 7.77 9.46 -23.23
C TYR A 483 6.42 9.98 -22.76
N PHE A 484 6.34 10.42 -21.50
CA PHE A 484 5.08 10.84 -20.88
C PHE A 484 5.21 12.22 -20.23
N GLU A 485 4.11 12.95 -20.22
CA GLU A 485 3.95 14.24 -19.54
C GLU A 485 2.58 14.34 -18.88
N TRP A 486 2.47 15.25 -17.92
CA TRP A 486 1.23 15.50 -17.18
C TRP A 486 0.36 16.57 -17.84
N VAL A 487 -0.93 16.28 -17.95
CA VAL A 487 -1.99 17.24 -18.25
C VAL A 487 -2.74 17.54 -16.95
N PRO A 488 -2.69 18.79 -16.44
CA PRO A 488 -3.38 19.17 -15.21
C PRO A 488 -4.89 18.93 -15.26
N ALA A 489 -5.46 18.48 -14.13
CA ALA A 489 -6.89 18.21 -13.98
C ALA A 489 -7.79 19.38 -14.36
N GLU A 490 -7.34 20.62 -14.13
CA GLU A 490 -8.07 21.85 -14.49
C GLU A 490 -8.35 22.00 -15.99
N PHE A 491 -7.61 21.30 -16.84
CA PHE A 491 -7.85 21.28 -18.28
C PHE A 491 -8.70 20.10 -18.74
N ILE A 492 -9.15 19.21 -17.86
CA ILE A 492 -9.94 18.01 -18.21
C ILE A 492 -11.42 18.27 -17.89
N ASP A 493 -12.31 18.04 -18.85
CA ASP A 493 -13.75 18.23 -18.66
C ASP A 493 -14.46 16.99 -18.12
N ALA A 494 -13.99 15.78 -18.46
CA ALA A 494 -14.57 14.52 -17.99
C ALA A 494 -13.62 13.33 -18.15
N TYR A 495 -13.76 12.36 -17.26
CA TYR A 495 -13.11 11.05 -17.32
C TYR A 495 -14.15 10.00 -17.70
N ILE A 496 -13.90 9.22 -18.76
CA ILE A 496 -14.81 8.22 -19.28
C ILE A 496 -14.18 6.85 -19.10
N CYS A 497 -14.83 6.03 -18.27
CA CYS A 497 -14.35 4.74 -17.83
C CYS A 497 -15.43 3.65 -17.96
N GLU A 498 -15.09 2.44 -17.51
CA GLU A 498 -15.96 1.26 -17.49
C GLU A 498 -17.15 1.38 -16.54
N GLU A 499 -17.16 2.37 -15.62
CA GLU A 499 -18.26 2.68 -14.71
C GLU A 499 -19.12 3.87 -15.16
N GLY A 500 -18.73 4.55 -16.23
CA GLY A 500 -19.45 5.70 -16.77
C GLY A 500 -18.58 6.94 -16.91
N THR A 501 -19.22 8.11 -16.79
CA THR A 501 -18.55 9.42 -16.82
C THR A 501 -18.33 9.90 -15.39
N LEU A 502 -17.09 10.25 -15.06
CA LEU A 502 -16.65 10.65 -13.73
C LEU A 502 -16.04 12.05 -13.75
N ASP A 503 -15.97 12.65 -12.57
CA ASP A 503 -15.24 13.89 -12.28
C ASP A 503 -13.99 13.63 -11.43
N ALA A 504 -13.21 14.69 -11.16
CA ALA A 504 -11.99 14.60 -10.38
C ALA A 504 -12.22 14.16 -8.92
N THR A 505 -13.42 14.36 -8.36
CA THR A 505 -13.75 13.96 -6.98
C THR A 505 -13.76 12.44 -6.86
N VAL A 506 -14.39 11.76 -7.82
CA VAL A 506 -14.41 10.29 -7.84
C VAL A 506 -13.01 9.71 -8.09
N ILE A 507 -12.20 10.38 -8.91
CA ILE A 507 -10.78 10.01 -9.09
C ILE A 507 -10.02 10.11 -7.78
N GLN A 508 -10.22 11.17 -7.00
CA GLN A 508 -9.59 11.36 -5.71
C GLN A 508 -10.02 10.28 -4.70
N GLU A 509 -11.31 9.95 -4.64
CA GLU A 509 -11.83 8.86 -3.81
C GLU A 509 -11.19 7.52 -4.17
N LYS A 510 -11.06 7.24 -5.48
CA LYS A 510 -10.38 6.04 -5.97
C LYS A 510 -8.91 6.02 -5.58
N ALA A 511 -8.19 7.12 -5.71
CA ALA A 511 -6.79 7.22 -5.29
C ALA A 511 -6.63 6.92 -3.79
N GLN A 512 -7.50 7.46 -2.94
CA GLN A 512 -7.49 7.16 -1.50
C GLN A 512 -7.74 5.68 -1.21
N GLN A 513 -8.65 5.02 -1.94
CA GLN A 513 -8.86 3.57 -1.82
C GLN A 513 -7.61 2.77 -2.21
N VAL A 514 -6.92 3.17 -3.28
CA VAL A 514 -5.66 2.55 -3.71
C VAL A 514 -4.58 2.72 -2.64
N GLY A 515 -4.46 3.92 -2.08
CA GLY A 515 -3.54 4.21 -0.97
C GLY A 515 -3.82 3.32 0.25
N ALA A 516 -5.08 3.22 0.67
CA ALA A 516 -5.48 2.38 1.81
C ALA A 516 -5.20 0.89 1.58
N ALA A 517 -5.49 0.36 0.40
CA ALA A 517 -5.23 -1.04 0.07
C ALA A 517 -3.73 -1.35 -0.06
N LEU A 518 -2.94 -0.42 -0.64
CA LEU A 518 -1.49 -0.53 -0.69
C LEU A 518 -0.89 -0.49 0.72
N ASP A 519 -1.41 0.37 1.58
CA ASP A 519 -1.07 0.44 3.00
C ASP A 519 -1.39 -0.89 3.69
N GLU A 520 -2.57 -1.49 3.50
CA GLU A 520 -2.90 -2.81 4.08
C GLU A 520 -1.90 -3.89 3.67
N ILE A 521 -1.57 -3.98 2.38
CA ILE A 521 -0.58 -4.95 1.88
C ILE A 521 0.84 -4.62 2.38
N ASN A 522 1.16 -3.35 2.60
CA ASN A 522 2.45 -2.93 3.14
C ASN A 522 2.56 -3.12 4.66
N PHE A 523 1.50 -2.87 5.41
CA PHE A 523 1.41 -2.99 6.87
C PHE A 523 1.21 -4.42 7.34
N ALA A 524 0.75 -5.32 6.47
CA ALA A 524 0.81 -6.76 6.70
C ALA A 524 2.24 -7.31 6.94
N PHE A 525 3.28 -6.45 6.87
CA PHE A 525 4.67 -6.76 7.19
C PHE A 525 5.20 -6.16 8.51
N ASP A 526 4.43 -5.32 9.22
CA ASP A 526 4.73 -4.89 10.61
C ASP A 526 3.98 -5.77 11.64
N VAL A 527 3.66 -6.98 11.20
CA VAL A 527 3.15 -8.08 12.01
C VAL A 527 4.35 -8.86 12.54
N HIS A 528 4.45 -8.95 13.86
CA HIS A 528 5.53 -9.64 14.54
C HIS A 528 4.98 -10.84 15.28
N THR A 529 5.78 -11.90 15.36
CA THR A 529 5.45 -13.05 16.20
C THR A 529 6.58 -13.37 17.17
N PHE A 530 6.22 -13.93 18.31
CA PHE A 530 7.20 -14.52 19.24
C PHE A 530 6.65 -15.79 19.87
N GLY A 531 7.54 -16.77 20.04
CA GLY A 531 7.21 -18.03 20.69
C GLY A 531 7.48 -17.97 22.20
N VAL A 532 6.60 -18.60 22.98
CA VAL A 532 6.80 -18.88 24.40
C VAL A 532 6.83 -20.40 24.58
N PRO A 533 8.04 -21.03 24.53
CA PRO A 533 8.16 -22.48 24.55
C PRO A 533 7.52 -23.14 25.78
N ALA A 534 7.57 -22.49 26.94
CA ALA A 534 6.96 -23.01 28.17
C ALA A 534 5.43 -23.12 28.11
N LYS A 535 4.79 -22.35 27.22
CA LYS A 535 3.35 -22.37 27.00
C LYS A 535 2.97 -23.14 25.72
N GLU A 536 3.94 -23.51 24.90
CA GLU A 536 3.73 -24.05 23.54
C GLU A 536 2.86 -23.10 22.68
N LEU A 537 3.05 -21.79 22.86
CA LEU A 537 2.29 -20.75 22.17
C LEU A 537 3.18 -19.86 21.31
N ILE A 538 2.64 -19.41 20.19
CA ILE A 538 3.13 -18.31 19.37
C ILE A 538 2.12 -17.18 19.50
N PHE A 539 2.61 -15.99 19.81
CA PHE A 539 1.81 -14.77 19.88
C PHE A 539 2.12 -13.85 18.73
N GLU A 540 1.10 -13.14 18.25
CA GLU A 540 1.18 -12.08 17.26
C GLU A 540 1.00 -10.71 17.91
N TYR A 541 1.75 -9.72 17.44
CA TYR A 541 1.50 -8.32 17.72
C TYR A 541 1.76 -7.45 16.48
N VAL A 542 1.01 -6.37 16.37
CA VAL A 542 1.13 -5.39 15.27
C VAL A 542 1.77 -4.12 15.80
N VAL A 543 2.77 -3.60 15.11
CA VAL A 543 3.46 -2.36 15.51
C VAL A 543 3.10 -1.22 14.56
N HIS A 544 2.59 -0.13 15.12
CA HIS A 544 2.40 1.14 14.42
C HIS A 544 3.38 2.17 14.95
N ARG A 545 4.04 2.87 14.04
CA ARG A 545 5.07 3.87 14.37
C ARG A 545 4.63 5.25 13.91
N PRO A 546 5.06 6.32 14.59
CA PRO A 546 4.68 7.67 14.21
C PRO A 546 5.25 8.07 12.84
N SER A 547 4.44 8.76 12.04
CA SER A 547 4.80 9.17 10.67
C SER A 547 5.90 10.22 10.61
N THR A 548 6.01 11.05 11.65
CA THR A 548 6.91 12.21 11.70
C THR A 548 7.38 12.44 13.15
N GLY A 549 8.41 11.71 13.59
CA GLY A 549 8.96 11.90 14.93
C GLY A 549 10.04 10.89 15.27
N LYS A 550 10.97 11.26 16.15
CA LYS A 550 11.94 10.32 16.71
C LYS A 550 11.21 9.31 17.59
N GLU A 551 11.58 8.04 17.49
CA GLU A 551 11.12 7.02 18.45
C GLU A 551 11.65 7.36 19.84
N ASP A 552 10.72 7.65 20.74
CA ASP A 552 11.00 7.67 22.17
C ASP A 552 10.42 6.38 22.76
N PRO A 553 11.24 5.47 23.31
CA PRO A 553 10.75 4.25 23.94
C PRO A 553 9.88 4.51 25.18
N HIS A 554 9.88 5.74 25.72
CA HIS A 554 8.93 6.18 26.75
C HIS A 554 7.56 6.59 26.17
N ASN A 555 7.49 6.85 24.86
CA ASN A 555 6.26 7.13 24.09
C ASN A 555 5.71 5.86 23.42
N LEU A 556 5.73 4.75 24.16
CA LEU A 556 5.23 3.45 23.73
C LEU A 556 3.89 3.15 24.41
N ILE A 557 2.87 2.86 23.60
CA ILE A 557 1.56 2.41 24.04
C ILE A 557 1.40 0.94 23.65
N VAL A 558 1.24 0.06 24.64
CA VAL A 558 0.80 -1.31 24.41
C VAL A 558 -0.71 -1.36 24.57
N ILE A 559 -1.40 -1.79 23.52
CA ILE A 559 -2.85 -1.96 23.49
C ILE A 559 -3.18 -3.45 23.58
N GLN A 560 -3.78 -3.84 24.69
CA GLN A 560 -4.28 -5.19 24.90
C GLN A 560 -5.62 -5.39 24.17
N CYS A 561 -5.63 -6.30 23.19
CA CYS A 561 -6.85 -6.64 22.47
C CYS A 561 -7.74 -7.60 23.28
N PRO A 562 -9.06 -7.64 23.03
CA PRO A 562 -9.96 -8.56 23.73
C PRO A 562 -9.59 -10.03 23.54
N GLY A 563 -9.85 -10.85 24.57
CA GLY A 563 -9.58 -12.29 24.56
C GLY A 563 -10.64 -13.15 23.87
N TRP A 564 -11.80 -12.59 23.51
CA TRP A 564 -12.91 -13.34 22.94
C TRP A 564 -12.86 -13.51 21.40
N GLY A 565 -11.83 -12.97 20.73
CA GLY A 565 -11.62 -13.23 19.29
C GLY A 565 -11.98 -12.09 18.33
N LEU A 566 -12.07 -10.83 18.78
CA LEU A 566 -12.35 -9.66 17.92
C LEU A 566 -11.13 -9.13 17.16
N GLY A 567 -9.92 -9.51 17.56
CA GLY A 567 -8.69 -8.98 16.97
C GLY A 567 -8.46 -7.51 17.29
N SER A 568 -7.54 -6.89 16.54
CA SER A 568 -7.06 -5.52 16.81
C SER A 568 -7.55 -4.45 15.83
N ARG A 569 -8.09 -4.81 14.66
CA ARG A 569 -8.31 -3.88 13.54
C ARG A 569 -9.17 -2.67 13.92
N TYR A 570 -10.24 -2.88 14.67
CA TYR A 570 -11.13 -1.79 15.12
C TYR A 570 -10.44 -0.80 16.08
N LEU A 571 -9.48 -1.27 16.88
CA LEU A 571 -8.64 -0.41 17.72
C LEU A 571 -7.59 0.31 16.88
N GLN A 572 -7.04 -0.37 15.86
CA GLN A 572 -6.09 0.24 14.94
C GLN A 572 -6.72 1.43 14.20
N ASN A 573 -7.87 1.23 13.57
CA ASN A 573 -8.54 2.31 12.84
C ASN A 573 -9.08 3.39 13.79
N GLY A 574 -9.66 2.95 14.91
CA GLY A 574 -10.25 3.83 15.92
C GLY A 574 -9.25 4.80 16.57
N LEU A 575 -8.04 4.32 16.86
CA LEU A 575 -7.02 5.05 17.63
C LEU A 575 -5.85 5.57 16.80
N GLN A 576 -5.99 5.58 15.46
CA GLN A 576 -4.95 5.96 14.51
C GLN A 576 -4.27 7.31 14.83
N ALA A 577 -5.05 8.27 15.35
CA ALA A 577 -4.58 9.59 15.75
C ALA A 577 -3.49 9.56 16.85
N LEU A 578 -3.25 8.43 17.52
CA LEU A 578 -2.15 8.29 18.48
C LEU A 578 -0.78 8.22 17.79
N TRP A 579 -0.65 7.58 16.63
CA TRP A 579 0.63 7.50 15.89
C TRP A 579 0.66 8.33 14.61
N LYS A 580 -0.48 8.56 13.96
CA LYS A 580 -0.63 9.47 12.83
C LYS A 580 -1.52 10.65 13.25
N PRO A 581 -1.00 11.65 14.01
CA PRO A 581 -1.78 12.83 14.35
C PRO A 581 -2.17 13.58 13.07
N GLU A 582 -3.46 13.77 12.84
CA GLU A 582 -3.96 14.71 11.84
C GLU A 582 -3.74 16.15 12.33
N ASP A 583 -3.70 17.13 11.41
CA ASP A 583 -3.72 18.57 11.71
C ASP A 583 -5.09 18.96 12.35
N LEU A 584 -5.36 18.42 13.53
CA LEU A 584 -6.52 18.74 14.34
C LEU A 584 -6.29 20.13 14.92
N ALA A 585 -6.82 21.13 14.22
CA ALA A 585 -6.87 22.56 14.52
C ALA A 585 -6.50 22.95 15.97
N SER A 586 -5.21 23.13 16.29
CA SER A 586 -4.63 24.18 17.15
C SER A 586 -3.19 23.85 17.62
N THR A 587 -2.24 24.71 17.20
CA THR A 587 -1.01 25.19 17.87
C THR A 587 -0.07 24.31 18.73
N ALA A 588 -0.29 23.01 18.94
CA ALA A 588 0.65 22.14 19.63
C ALA A 588 1.32 21.17 18.63
N THR A 589 2.64 21.07 18.67
CA THR A 589 3.41 20.02 17.97
C THR A 589 3.00 18.66 18.55
N THR A 590 2.03 17.98 17.92
CA THR A 590 1.48 16.72 18.43
C THR A 590 2.52 15.60 18.26
N VAL A 591 3.05 15.08 19.36
CA VAL A 591 3.99 13.95 19.33
C VAL A 591 3.21 12.68 18.93
N GLY A 592 3.70 11.93 17.95
CA GLY A 592 3.15 10.62 17.63
C GLY A 592 3.76 9.52 18.53
N TYR A 593 2.94 8.56 18.97
CA TYR A 593 3.37 7.42 19.79
C TYR A 593 3.68 6.18 18.95
N THR A 594 4.60 5.34 19.41
CA THR A 594 4.67 3.95 18.93
C THR A 594 3.56 3.17 19.61
N VAL A 595 2.76 2.44 18.84
CA VAL A 595 1.60 1.69 19.34
C VAL A 595 1.73 0.22 18.98
N ILE A 596 1.71 -0.65 19.98
CA ILE A 596 1.75 -2.11 19.82
C ILE A 596 0.36 -2.67 20.12
N PHE A 597 -0.24 -3.36 19.16
CA PHE A 597 -1.49 -4.08 19.35
C PHE A 597 -1.18 -5.54 19.62
N PHE A 598 -1.37 -5.98 20.87
CA PHE A 598 -1.08 -7.35 21.26
C PHE A 598 -2.32 -8.22 21.11
N HIS A 599 -2.20 -9.31 20.34
CA HIS A 599 -3.31 -10.25 20.15
C HIS A 599 -3.29 -11.33 21.22
N SER A 600 -4.49 -11.57 21.76
CA SER A 600 -4.69 -12.64 22.72
C SER A 600 -4.60 -14.01 22.06
N ARG A 601 -4.32 -15.04 22.86
CA ARG A 601 -4.34 -16.45 22.45
C ARG A 601 -5.53 -16.79 21.55
N GLY A 602 -5.27 -17.47 20.43
CA GLY A 602 -6.29 -17.92 19.49
C GLY A 602 -7.01 -16.83 18.69
N THR A 603 -6.60 -15.58 18.84
CA THR A 603 -7.13 -14.42 18.11
C THR A 603 -6.13 -13.98 17.04
N ASP A 604 -6.63 -13.68 15.84
CA ASP A 604 -5.82 -13.32 14.66
C ASP A 604 -4.66 -14.33 14.47
N GLY A 605 -3.40 -13.90 14.27
CA GLY A 605 -2.27 -14.81 14.06
C GLY A 605 -1.69 -15.46 15.31
N SER A 606 -2.27 -15.23 16.50
CA SER A 606 -1.84 -15.91 17.73
C SER A 606 -2.37 -17.34 17.79
N SER A 607 -1.48 -18.28 18.10
CA SER A 607 -1.82 -19.71 18.19
C SER A 607 -2.87 -19.99 19.27
N ARG A 608 -3.67 -21.04 19.04
CA ARG A 608 -4.65 -21.54 20.01
C ARG A 608 -3.95 -22.43 21.05
N PRO A 609 -4.20 -22.24 22.36
CA PRO A 609 -3.64 -23.10 23.39
C PRO A 609 -4.33 -24.47 23.37
N LEU A 610 -3.67 -25.48 23.93
CA LEU A 610 -4.33 -26.77 24.22
C LEU A 610 -5.51 -26.52 25.16
N THR A 611 -6.61 -27.28 25.04
CA THR A 611 -7.83 -27.10 25.85
C THR A 611 -7.56 -27.12 27.37
N SER A 612 -6.49 -27.80 27.82
CA SER A 612 -6.04 -27.86 29.21
C SER A 612 -5.26 -26.63 29.70
N GLN A 613 -4.87 -25.72 28.80
CA GLN A 613 -3.99 -24.58 29.06
C GLN A 613 -4.72 -23.22 29.01
N MET A 614 -6.04 -23.20 28.78
CA MET A 614 -6.85 -22.00 28.96
C MET A 614 -7.60 -22.11 30.27
N SER A 615 -7.23 -21.30 31.26
CA SER A 615 -7.77 -21.44 32.61
C SER A 615 -8.40 -20.16 33.17
N SER A 616 -7.90 -18.95 32.85
CA SER A 616 -8.43 -17.70 33.45
C SER A 616 -7.81 -16.40 32.92
N MET A 617 -8.38 -15.26 33.34
CA MET A 617 -7.81 -13.91 33.18
C MET A 617 -6.30 -13.84 33.53
N PRO A 618 -5.80 -14.39 34.66
CA PRO A 618 -4.38 -14.59 34.94
C PRO A 618 -3.49 -15.08 33.79
N ASP A 619 -3.99 -15.98 32.93
CA ASP A 619 -3.22 -16.50 31.80
C ASP A 619 -2.95 -15.40 30.77
N PHE A 620 -3.97 -14.57 30.47
CA PHE A 620 -3.84 -13.43 29.57
C PHE A 620 -2.93 -12.34 30.16
N ALA A 621 -2.97 -12.09 31.47
CA ALA A 621 -1.99 -11.21 32.13
C ALA A 621 -0.57 -11.78 32.03
N SER A 622 -0.40 -13.10 32.20
CA SER A 622 0.91 -13.73 32.01
C SER A 622 1.41 -13.62 30.57
N ASP A 623 0.53 -13.56 29.57
CA ASP A 623 0.94 -13.36 28.17
C ASP A 623 1.47 -11.94 27.93
N LEU A 624 0.86 -10.93 28.57
CA LEU A 624 1.41 -9.57 28.60
C LEU A 624 2.80 -9.52 29.26
N GLU A 625 3.03 -10.34 30.30
CA GLU A 625 4.35 -10.46 30.91
C GLU A 625 5.38 -11.05 29.93
N ASP A 626 4.99 -12.08 29.16
CA ASP A 626 5.87 -12.65 28.15
C ASP A 626 6.17 -11.64 27.04
N LEU A 627 5.18 -10.86 26.59
CA LEU A 627 5.40 -9.76 25.65
C LEU A 627 6.38 -8.73 26.21
N ARG A 628 6.21 -8.30 27.47
CA ARG A 628 7.13 -7.35 28.13
C ARG A 628 8.56 -7.88 28.13
N GLN A 629 8.75 -9.16 28.46
CA GLN A 629 10.06 -9.81 28.47
C GLN A 629 10.64 -9.93 27.06
N HIS A 630 9.82 -10.32 26.07
CA HIS A 630 10.20 -10.41 24.67
C HIS A 630 10.67 -9.06 24.11
N LEU A 631 9.97 -7.98 24.46
CA LEU A 631 10.32 -6.61 24.07
C LEU A 631 11.43 -5.99 24.94
N HIS A 632 11.97 -6.75 25.90
CA HIS A 632 13.04 -6.32 26.82
C HIS A 632 12.72 -5.02 27.59
N MET A 633 11.44 -4.76 27.88
CA MET A 633 11.01 -3.56 28.61
C MET A 633 11.12 -3.77 30.11
N GLU A 634 11.70 -2.86 30.90
CA GLU A 634 11.68 -3.00 32.38
C GLU A 634 10.25 -2.89 32.94
N ARG A 635 9.50 -1.94 32.40
CA ARG A 635 8.08 -1.65 32.66
C ARG A 635 7.42 -1.23 31.35
N CYS A 636 6.13 -1.49 31.20
CA CYS A 636 5.31 -0.95 30.12
C CYS A 636 5.01 0.54 30.44
N PRO A 637 5.43 1.50 29.60
CA PRO A 637 5.20 2.92 29.86
C PRO A 637 3.70 3.24 29.89
N ILE A 638 2.97 2.80 28.87
CA ILE A 638 1.52 2.99 28.77
C ILE A 638 0.89 1.67 28.35
N LEU A 639 0.02 1.14 29.20
CA LEU A 639 -0.83 0.00 28.89
C LEU A 639 -2.27 0.47 28.73
N LEU A 640 -2.88 0.17 27.60
CA LEU A 640 -4.25 0.53 27.29
C LEU A 640 -5.07 -0.71 26.99
N GLY A 641 -6.31 -0.74 27.47
CA GLY A 641 -7.26 -1.80 27.11
C GLY A 641 -8.71 -1.31 27.08
N HIS A 642 -9.48 -1.87 26.17
CA HIS A 642 -10.92 -1.61 26.05
C HIS A 642 -11.74 -2.83 26.49
N SER A 643 -12.83 -2.61 27.24
CA SER A 643 -13.79 -3.67 27.58
C SER A 643 -13.12 -4.89 28.22
N ASN A 644 -13.23 -6.07 27.62
CA ASN A 644 -12.50 -7.26 28.05
C ASN A 644 -10.96 -7.11 27.95
N GLY A 645 -10.43 -6.44 26.92
CA GLY A 645 -9.01 -6.10 26.86
C GLY A 645 -8.59 -5.17 28.00
N GLY A 646 -9.50 -4.29 28.45
CA GLY A 646 -9.34 -3.47 29.65
C GLY A 646 -9.29 -4.29 30.94
N ALA A 647 -10.11 -5.34 31.05
CA ALA A 647 -10.02 -6.27 32.18
C ALA A 647 -8.67 -7.01 32.21
N ILE A 648 -8.16 -7.42 31.05
CA ILE A 648 -6.86 -8.07 30.94
C ILE A 648 -5.73 -7.11 31.34
N ALA A 649 -5.77 -5.87 30.83
CA ALA A 649 -4.79 -4.83 31.17
C ALA A 649 -4.81 -4.50 32.68
N LEU A 650 -6.00 -4.35 33.27
CA LEU A 650 -6.17 -4.11 34.70
C LEU A 650 -5.66 -5.28 35.54
N GLY A 651 -5.97 -6.52 35.15
CA GLY A 651 -5.46 -7.71 35.85
C GLY A 651 -3.95 -7.88 35.74
N TYR A 652 -3.34 -7.48 34.61
CA TYR A 652 -1.89 -7.43 34.50
C TYR A 652 -1.28 -6.39 35.46
N ALA A 653 -1.84 -5.18 35.51
CA ALA A 653 -1.39 -4.14 36.43
C ALA A 653 -1.58 -4.52 37.92
N GLU A 654 -2.59 -5.31 38.25
CA GLU A 654 -2.80 -5.87 39.60
C GLU A 654 -1.82 -7.00 39.93
N MET A 655 -1.58 -7.91 39.00
CA MET A 655 -0.70 -9.07 39.21
C MET A 655 0.79 -8.70 39.18
N TYR A 656 1.15 -7.68 38.41
CA TYR A 656 2.50 -7.17 38.26
C TYR A 656 2.57 -5.65 38.58
N PRO A 657 2.31 -5.23 39.84
CA PRO A 657 2.14 -3.81 40.22
C PRO A 657 3.25 -2.87 39.76
N SER A 658 4.50 -3.34 39.75
CA SER A 658 5.65 -2.52 39.40
C SER A 658 5.99 -2.52 37.90
N ARG A 659 5.17 -3.12 37.05
CA ARG A 659 5.47 -3.35 35.61
C ARG A 659 4.68 -2.46 34.66
N VAL A 660 3.77 -1.62 35.17
CA VAL A 660 3.01 -0.65 34.37
C VAL A 660 3.21 0.73 34.98
N GLU A 661 3.56 1.73 34.17
CA GLU A 661 3.68 3.12 34.63
C GLU A 661 2.35 3.87 34.53
N LYS A 662 1.74 3.88 33.34
CA LYS A 662 0.41 4.45 33.08
C LYS A 662 -0.55 3.37 32.57
N LEU A 663 -1.76 3.35 33.12
CA LEU A 663 -2.84 2.45 32.73
C LEU A 663 -4.02 3.26 32.18
N ILE A 664 -4.49 2.93 30.98
CA ILE A 664 -5.65 3.58 30.36
C ILE A 664 -6.74 2.53 30.13
N LEU A 665 -7.90 2.75 30.72
CA LEU A 665 -9.03 1.84 30.69
C LEU A 665 -10.21 2.52 29.96
N LEU A 666 -10.61 1.95 28.83
CA LEU A 666 -11.75 2.41 28.04
C LEU A 666 -12.92 1.46 28.27
N ASP A 667 -14.00 1.95 28.88
CA ASP A 667 -15.23 1.18 29.16
C ASP A 667 -14.94 -0.26 29.64
N HIS A 668 -13.96 -0.39 30.55
CA HIS A 668 -13.39 -1.69 30.90
C HIS A 668 -14.37 -2.57 31.66
N GLN A 669 -14.25 -3.87 31.47
CA GLN A 669 -14.93 -4.84 32.32
C GLN A 669 -14.17 -4.97 33.66
N LEU A 670 -14.92 -5.19 34.75
CA LEU A 670 -14.34 -5.54 36.06
C LEU A 670 -14.79 -6.95 36.45
N VAL A 671 -13.91 -7.93 36.25
CA VAL A 671 -14.20 -9.34 36.53
C VAL A 671 -14.53 -9.51 38.01
N GLY A 672 -15.67 -10.15 38.31
CA GLY A 672 -16.17 -10.32 39.68
C GLY A 672 -17.14 -9.24 40.16
N PHE A 673 -17.31 -8.15 39.42
CA PHE A 673 -18.25 -7.08 39.76
C PHE A 673 -19.23 -6.85 38.62
N GLN A 674 -20.52 -6.92 38.93
CA GLN A 674 -21.58 -6.53 38.00
C GLN A 674 -22.29 -5.30 38.54
N ASP A 675 -22.36 -4.24 37.75
CA ASP A 675 -23.17 -3.07 38.10
C ASP A 675 -24.65 -3.44 38.06
N LYS A 676 -25.31 -3.37 39.21
CA LYS A 676 -26.74 -3.65 39.38
C LYS A 676 -27.63 -2.65 38.62
N ARG A 677 -27.09 -1.57 38.03
CA ARG A 677 -27.82 -0.59 37.21
C ARG A 677 -28.02 -0.97 35.74
N LEU A 678 -27.51 -2.11 35.27
CA LEU A 678 -27.85 -2.69 33.94
C LEU A 678 -29.37 -2.93 33.74
N LEU A 679 -30.17 -2.81 34.80
CA LEU A 679 -31.64 -2.76 34.79
C LEU A 679 -32.26 -1.65 33.87
N LYS A 680 -31.45 -0.76 33.27
CA LYS A 680 -31.91 0.17 32.21
C LYS A 680 -31.96 -0.42 30.80
N LEU A 681 -31.38 -1.60 30.55
CA LEU A 681 -31.48 -2.30 29.27
C LEU A 681 -32.95 -2.57 28.87
N GLU A 682 -33.85 -2.77 29.84
CA GLU A 682 -35.27 -2.95 29.53
C GLU A 682 -35.92 -1.70 28.91
N VAL A 683 -35.42 -0.50 29.22
CA VAL A 683 -35.93 0.76 28.68
C VAL A 683 -35.55 0.92 27.21
N THR A 684 -34.45 0.32 26.75
CA THR A 684 -34.05 0.37 25.34
C THR A 684 -34.80 -0.61 24.45
N ARG A 685 -35.55 -1.56 25.03
CA ARG A 685 -36.45 -2.46 24.27
C ARG A 685 -37.58 -1.73 23.55
N ILE A 686 -38.01 -0.60 24.11
CA ILE A 686 -39.08 0.24 23.52
C ILE A 686 -38.51 1.40 22.71
N ASP A 687 -37.19 1.55 22.65
CA ASP A 687 -36.53 2.60 21.87
C ASP A 687 -36.32 2.11 20.43
N PRO A 688 -36.92 2.77 19.43
CA PRO A 688 -36.83 2.36 18.03
C PRO A 688 -35.40 2.28 17.48
N ARG A 689 -34.41 2.93 18.12
CA ARG A 689 -33.01 2.86 17.71
C ARG A 689 -32.41 1.47 17.86
N TYR A 690 -32.94 0.65 18.76
CA TYR A 690 -32.34 -0.63 19.15
C TYR A 690 -33.23 -1.85 18.87
N GLN A 691 -34.43 -1.64 18.31
CA GLN A 691 -35.42 -2.70 18.11
C GLN A 691 -34.85 -3.91 17.34
N ASP A 692 -34.20 -3.66 16.21
CA ASP A 692 -33.59 -4.71 15.38
C ASP A 692 -32.51 -5.50 16.12
N ALA A 693 -31.76 -4.86 17.04
CA ALA A 693 -30.73 -5.53 17.82
C ALA A 693 -31.31 -6.36 18.96
N TRP A 694 -32.40 -5.92 19.57
CA TRP A 694 -33.13 -6.68 20.58
C TRP A 694 -33.81 -7.91 20.00
N ASP A 695 -34.35 -7.84 18.78
CA ASP A 695 -34.91 -8.98 18.08
C ASP A 695 -33.84 -10.05 17.80
N ARG A 696 -32.60 -9.62 17.50
CA ARG A 696 -31.45 -10.51 17.26
C ARG A 696 -30.80 -11.03 18.55
N MET A 697 -30.90 -10.30 19.66
CA MET A 697 -30.30 -10.69 20.95
C MET A 697 -30.93 -11.96 21.57
N GLN A 698 -32.16 -12.32 21.18
CA GLN A 698 -32.85 -13.51 21.72
C GLN A 698 -32.26 -14.84 21.23
N ASP A 699 -31.43 -14.82 20.19
CA ASP A 699 -30.93 -16.03 19.53
C ASP A 699 -29.42 -15.91 19.22
N ARG A 700 -28.60 -15.86 20.27
CA ARG A 700 -27.14 -15.75 20.11
C ARG A 700 -26.59 -17.06 19.57
N GLN A 701 -26.40 -17.11 18.25
CA GLN A 701 -25.85 -18.28 17.58
C GLN A 701 -24.37 -18.49 17.94
N THR A 702 -24.02 -19.72 18.31
CA THR A 702 -22.65 -20.13 18.63
C THR A 702 -22.30 -21.49 18.01
N GLY A 703 -22.93 -21.85 16.89
CA GLY A 703 -22.70 -23.11 16.19
C GLY A 703 -21.44 -23.09 15.32
N SER A 704 -21.15 -21.96 14.67
CA SER A 704 -19.90 -21.71 13.93
C SER A 704 -19.37 -20.29 14.16
N ASP A 705 -18.14 -20.02 13.70
CA ASP A 705 -17.53 -18.68 13.71
C ASP A 705 -18.36 -17.70 12.86
N GLU A 706 -18.91 -18.14 11.72
CA GLU A 706 -19.78 -17.32 10.84
C GLU A 706 -21.09 -16.94 11.52
N GLU A 707 -21.79 -17.92 12.09
CA GLU A 707 -23.06 -17.69 12.79
C GLU A 707 -22.87 -16.78 14.00
N PHE A 708 -21.77 -16.99 14.75
CA PHE A 708 -21.41 -16.15 15.88
C PHE A 708 -21.07 -14.71 15.44
N THR A 709 -20.35 -14.56 14.34
CA THR A 709 -20.00 -13.25 13.77
C THR A 709 -21.26 -12.46 13.39
N GLU A 710 -22.18 -13.07 12.63
CA GLU A 710 -23.43 -12.41 12.21
C GLU A 710 -24.34 -12.07 13.40
N SER A 711 -24.41 -12.99 14.36
CA SER A 711 -25.12 -12.77 15.63
C SER A 711 -24.57 -11.57 16.39
N VAL A 712 -23.24 -11.47 16.54
CA VAL A 712 -22.59 -10.33 17.20
C VAL A 712 -22.76 -9.02 16.42
N ARG A 713 -22.63 -9.06 15.08
CA ARG A 713 -22.90 -7.88 14.21
C ARG A 713 -24.31 -7.34 14.40
N GLY A 714 -25.28 -8.23 14.57
CA GLY A 714 -26.66 -7.87 14.87
C GLY A 714 -26.85 -7.16 16.21
N MET A 715 -25.94 -7.36 17.17
CA MET A 715 -26.02 -6.77 18.51
C MET A 715 -25.31 -5.42 18.63
N TRP A 716 -24.45 -5.03 17.68
CA TRP A 716 -23.70 -3.77 17.74
C TRP A 716 -24.51 -2.51 17.99
N PRO A 717 -25.76 -2.36 17.53
CA PRO A 717 -26.54 -1.18 17.89
C PRO A 717 -26.67 -0.96 19.40
N LEU A 718 -26.66 -2.01 20.23
CA LEU A 718 -26.72 -1.90 21.69
C LEU A 718 -25.43 -1.36 22.34
N TYR A 719 -24.37 -1.20 21.57
CA TYR A 719 -23.07 -0.70 22.06
C TYR A 719 -22.90 0.80 21.85
N PHE A 720 -23.84 1.45 21.15
CA PHE A 720 -23.73 2.87 20.77
C PHE A 720 -24.91 3.69 21.31
N PHE A 721 -24.63 4.95 21.63
CA PHE A 721 -25.70 5.92 21.85
C PHE A 721 -26.40 6.29 20.54
N ASN A 722 -25.64 6.49 19.46
CA ASN A 722 -26.18 6.73 18.12
C ASN A 722 -25.82 5.62 17.11
N PRO A 723 -26.53 4.47 17.15
CA PRO A 723 -26.15 3.30 16.36
C PRO A 723 -26.25 3.53 14.84
N LYS A 724 -27.20 4.35 14.37
CA LYS A 724 -27.35 4.64 12.93
C LYS A 724 -26.12 5.31 12.33
N GLN A 725 -25.43 6.13 13.12
CA GLN A 725 -24.24 6.85 12.67
C GLN A 725 -22.99 5.95 12.77
N TYR A 726 -22.82 5.25 13.89
CA TYR A 726 -21.52 4.66 14.23
C TYR A 726 -21.42 3.14 14.02
N VAL A 727 -22.52 2.40 13.90
CA VAL A 727 -22.45 0.96 13.57
C VAL A 727 -21.82 0.72 12.19
N PRO A 728 -22.18 1.47 11.11
CA PRO A 728 -21.50 1.33 9.83
C PRO A 728 -20.00 1.62 9.89
N GLU A 729 -19.59 2.58 10.72
CA GLU A 729 -18.17 2.89 10.94
C GLU A 729 -17.44 1.73 11.63
N LEU A 730 -18.00 1.20 12.73
CA LEU A 730 -17.43 0.03 13.41
C LEU A 730 -17.34 -1.20 12.48
N LEU A 731 -18.37 -1.45 11.66
CA LEU A 731 -18.38 -2.59 10.73
C LEU A 731 -17.29 -2.44 9.66
N ARG A 732 -17.08 -1.23 9.14
CA ARG A 732 -15.97 -0.93 8.24
C ARG A 732 -14.62 -1.13 8.94
N ASP A 733 -14.51 -0.75 10.21
CA ASP A 733 -13.27 -0.89 10.98
C ASP A 733 -12.95 -2.33 11.41
N ILE A 734 -13.95 -3.17 11.58
CA ILE A 734 -13.77 -4.62 11.82
C ILE A 734 -13.49 -5.35 10.50
N GLY A 735 -14.13 -4.91 9.41
CA GLY A 735 -14.09 -5.56 8.11
C GLY A 735 -14.90 -6.86 8.06
N ASP A 736 -14.47 -7.77 7.21
CA ASP A 736 -15.05 -9.09 6.94
C ASP A 736 -14.60 -10.17 7.92
N ARG A 737 -13.69 -9.86 8.85
CA ARG A 737 -13.11 -10.79 9.84
C ARG A 737 -14.16 -11.59 10.61
N LYS A 738 -13.90 -12.90 10.74
CA LYS A 738 -14.70 -13.83 11.52
C LYS A 738 -14.26 -13.84 12.98
N LEU A 739 -15.22 -13.75 13.88
CA LEU A 739 -15.04 -13.82 15.32
C LEU A 739 -14.96 -15.29 15.75
N SER A 740 -13.93 -15.65 16.51
CA SER A 740 -13.76 -17.03 16.96
C SER A 740 -14.76 -17.38 18.07
N VAL A 741 -15.75 -18.21 17.75
CA VAL A 741 -16.72 -18.75 18.71
C VAL A 741 -16.01 -19.58 19.78
N TRP A 742 -14.93 -20.26 19.40
CA TRP A 742 -14.10 -21.01 20.35
C TRP A 742 -13.46 -20.07 21.37
N CYS A 743 -12.83 -18.96 20.95
CA CYS A 743 -12.23 -18.00 21.88
C CYS A 743 -13.28 -17.40 22.81
N TYR A 744 -14.42 -17.00 22.26
CA TYR A 744 -15.54 -16.47 23.04
C TYR A 744 -16.04 -17.47 24.11
N GLN A 745 -16.30 -18.73 23.72
CA GLN A 745 -16.77 -19.76 24.64
C GLN A 745 -15.71 -20.12 25.69
N ALA A 746 -14.45 -20.21 25.28
CA ALA A 746 -13.37 -20.63 26.14
C ALA A 746 -13.04 -19.51 27.15
N GLN A 747 -13.00 -18.24 26.74
CA GLN A 747 -12.90 -17.09 27.65
C GLN A 747 -14.09 -17.04 28.60
N GLY A 748 -15.32 -17.16 28.09
CA GLY A 748 -16.54 -17.13 28.92
C GLY A 748 -16.63 -18.28 29.92
N ARG A 749 -16.05 -19.46 29.62
CA ARG A 749 -15.91 -20.56 30.58
C ARG A 749 -14.90 -20.21 31.67
N CYS A 750 -13.73 -19.71 31.26
CA CYS A 750 -12.66 -19.34 32.17
C CYS A 750 -13.10 -18.28 33.19
N ASP A 751 -13.82 -17.25 32.75
CA ASP A 751 -14.34 -16.20 33.64
C ASP A 751 -15.37 -16.74 34.65
N LYS A 752 -16.15 -17.78 34.28
CA LYS A 752 -17.12 -18.44 35.18
C LYS A 752 -16.48 -19.41 36.16
N GLU A 753 -15.38 -20.05 35.77
CA GLU A 753 -14.68 -21.09 36.54
C GLU A 753 -13.51 -20.53 37.38
N LEU A 754 -13.32 -19.21 37.39
CA LEU A 754 -12.37 -18.53 38.27
C LEU A 754 -12.51 -19.01 39.72
N ARG A 755 -11.44 -19.62 40.26
CA ARG A 755 -11.42 -20.15 41.64
C ARG A 755 -11.72 -19.09 42.70
N ASN A 756 -11.34 -17.84 42.44
CA ASN A 756 -11.75 -16.67 43.22
C ASN A 756 -12.25 -15.57 42.26
N PRO A 757 -13.56 -15.51 41.97
CA PRO A 757 -14.10 -14.52 41.02
C PRO A 757 -13.98 -13.09 41.54
N MET A 758 -13.78 -12.89 42.85
CA MET A 758 -13.61 -11.57 43.47
C MET A 758 -12.16 -11.09 43.51
N GLN A 759 -11.19 -11.90 43.08
CA GLN A 759 -9.76 -11.60 43.22
C GLN A 759 -9.40 -10.23 42.64
N MET A 760 -9.81 -9.94 41.40
CA MET A 760 -9.51 -8.65 40.75
C MET A 760 -10.11 -7.48 41.54
N VAL A 761 -11.33 -7.65 42.05
CA VAL A 761 -12.07 -6.63 42.80
C VAL A 761 -11.46 -6.37 44.18
N GLU A 762 -10.99 -7.41 44.86
CA GLU A 762 -10.39 -7.33 46.20
C GLU A 762 -8.97 -6.76 46.17
N ARG A 763 -8.29 -6.86 45.02
CA ARG A 763 -6.89 -6.48 44.84
C ARG A 763 -6.67 -5.24 43.99
N LEU A 764 -7.72 -4.48 43.68
CA LEU A 764 -7.59 -3.19 42.97
C LEU A 764 -6.59 -2.24 43.65
N GLY A 765 -6.49 -2.28 44.98
CA GLY A 765 -5.52 -1.49 45.74
C GLY A 765 -4.06 -1.86 45.51
N ASP A 766 -3.77 -2.99 44.86
CA ASP A 766 -2.40 -3.39 44.51
C ASP A 766 -1.89 -2.65 43.27
N VAL A 767 -2.78 -2.05 42.45
CA VAL A 767 -2.40 -1.33 41.22
C VAL A 767 -1.63 -0.05 41.58
N GLN A 768 -0.35 0.02 41.17
CA GLN A 768 0.51 1.19 41.41
C GLN A 768 0.54 2.18 40.24
N ALA A 769 0.10 1.77 39.06
CA ALA A 769 0.10 2.59 37.85
C ALA A 769 -0.79 3.84 38.01
N GLU A 770 -0.35 4.96 37.44
CA GLU A 770 -1.22 6.11 37.25
C GLU A 770 -2.33 5.70 36.28
N THR A 771 -3.60 5.85 36.65
CA THR A 771 -4.71 5.21 35.94
C THR A 771 -5.72 6.23 35.42
N LEU A 772 -5.96 6.24 34.11
CA LEU A 772 -7.06 6.96 33.47
C LEU A 772 -8.19 6.00 33.14
N ILE A 773 -9.41 6.35 33.53
CA ILE A 773 -10.63 5.59 33.28
C ILE A 773 -11.57 6.46 32.45
N LEU A 774 -11.86 6.04 31.22
CA LEU A 774 -12.71 6.75 30.26
C LEU A 774 -13.96 5.90 29.99
N PHE A 775 -15.16 6.45 30.22
CA PHE A 775 -16.43 5.72 30.08
C PHE A 775 -17.50 6.51 29.34
N GLY A 776 -18.30 5.83 28.53
CA GLY A 776 -19.58 6.32 28.06
C GLY A 776 -20.63 6.30 29.18
N ARG A 777 -21.36 7.39 29.39
CA ARG A 777 -22.44 7.44 30.40
C ARG A 777 -23.63 6.56 30.03
N GLU A 778 -23.81 6.30 28.75
CA GLU A 778 -24.86 5.46 28.19
C GLU A 778 -24.31 4.10 27.73
N ASP A 779 -23.13 3.69 28.19
CA ASP A 779 -22.65 2.32 27.98
C ASP A 779 -23.58 1.31 28.65
N MET A 780 -24.19 0.46 27.80
CA MET A 780 -25.12 -0.59 28.20
C MET A 780 -24.44 -1.94 28.41
N ILE A 781 -23.13 -2.03 28.15
CA ILE A 781 -22.32 -3.23 28.28
C ILE A 781 -21.55 -3.17 29.60
N CYS A 782 -20.83 -2.08 29.86
CA CYS A 782 -20.12 -1.82 31.12
C CYS A 782 -20.67 -0.56 31.80
N GLY A 783 -21.50 -0.75 32.83
CA GLY A 783 -22.12 0.38 33.53
C GLY A 783 -21.10 1.24 34.31
N ILE A 784 -21.40 2.54 34.43
CA ILE A 784 -20.57 3.54 35.14
C ILE A 784 -20.20 3.13 36.59
N GLY A 785 -20.99 2.27 37.24
CA GLY A 785 -20.66 1.74 38.56
C GLY A 785 -19.36 0.92 38.57
N ILE A 786 -18.94 0.38 37.42
CA ILE A 786 -17.62 -0.24 37.26
C ILE A 786 -16.52 0.81 37.37
N ALA A 787 -16.62 1.91 36.63
CA ALA A 787 -15.67 3.02 36.69
C ALA A 787 -15.58 3.60 38.13
N GLU A 788 -16.72 3.84 38.76
CA GLU A 788 -16.81 4.31 40.16
C GLU A 788 -16.11 3.32 41.11
N ARG A 789 -16.35 2.02 40.93
CA ARG A 789 -15.74 0.99 41.78
C ARG A 789 -14.24 0.90 41.58
N THR A 790 -13.78 0.88 40.34
CA THR A 790 -12.35 0.82 40.00
C THR A 790 -11.62 2.04 40.53
N ALA A 791 -12.17 3.23 40.35
CA ALA A 791 -11.56 4.48 40.81
C ALA A 791 -11.51 4.61 42.33
N LYS A 792 -12.51 4.06 43.03
CA LYS A 792 -12.56 4.10 44.50
C LYS A 792 -11.39 3.35 45.14
N ASP A 793 -10.99 2.23 44.55
CA ASP A 793 -10.03 1.30 45.16
C ASP A 793 -8.60 1.45 44.58
N ILE A 794 -8.42 2.06 43.40
CA ILE A 794 -7.09 2.43 42.84
C ILE A 794 -6.70 3.84 43.30
N GLN A 795 -5.61 3.94 44.06
CA GLN A 795 -5.19 5.19 44.72
C GLN A 795 -4.88 6.35 43.76
N ASN A 796 -4.28 6.06 42.60
CA ASN A 796 -3.84 7.08 41.62
C ASN A 796 -4.69 7.03 40.35
N SER A 797 -6.00 7.20 40.49
CA SER A 797 -6.94 7.09 39.36
C SER A 797 -7.71 8.39 39.07
N ARG A 798 -7.99 8.63 37.79
CA ARG A 798 -8.87 9.70 37.29
C ARG A 798 -9.96 9.10 36.42
N VAL A 799 -11.20 9.53 36.62
CA VAL A 799 -12.36 9.14 35.80
C VAL A 799 -12.81 10.32 34.96
N ILE A 800 -13.02 10.08 33.65
CA ILE A 800 -13.71 11.00 32.74
C ILE A 800 -14.87 10.24 32.13
N THR A 801 -16.02 10.90 32.03
CA THR A 801 -17.23 10.30 31.45
C THR A 801 -17.81 11.17 30.35
N TYR A 802 -18.21 10.55 29.25
CA TYR A 802 -18.78 11.22 28.10
C TYR A 802 -20.29 11.05 28.09
N GLY A 803 -21.03 12.15 27.87
CA GLY A 803 -22.48 12.07 27.68
C GLY A 803 -22.81 11.82 26.22
N GLU A 804 -23.96 11.20 25.95
CA GLU A 804 -24.36 10.76 24.61
C GLU A 804 -23.29 9.83 24.01
N CYS A 805 -22.84 8.87 24.80
CA CYS A 805 -21.75 7.95 24.44
C CYS A 805 -22.01 6.58 25.08
N GLY A 806 -21.97 5.54 24.25
CA GLY A 806 -22.00 4.13 24.61
C GLY A 806 -20.61 3.56 24.84
N HIS A 807 -20.42 2.29 24.48
CA HIS A 807 -19.26 1.44 24.81
C HIS A 807 -17.97 1.81 24.06
N PHE A 808 -18.04 2.61 22.99
CA PHE A 808 -16.91 2.92 22.11
C PHE A 808 -16.59 4.43 22.07
N PRO A 809 -16.00 5.01 23.12
CA PRO A 809 -15.83 6.46 23.25
C PRO A 809 -14.91 7.06 22.19
N TRP A 810 -13.89 6.34 21.72
CA TRP A 810 -13.02 6.83 20.64
C TRP A 810 -13.68 6.79 19.26
N ILE A 811 -14.87 6.17 19.13
CA ILE A 811 -15.68 6.24 17.91
C ILE A 811 -16.71 7.37 18.07
N GLU A 812 -17.53 7.36 19.13
CA GLU A 812 -18.62 8.34 19.29
C GLU A 812 -18.13 9.75 19.71
N LYS A 813 -16.98 9.83 20.37
CA LYS A 813 -16.37 11.05 20.91
C LYS A 813 -14.86 11.06 20.60
N ARG A 814 -14.50 10.76 19.35
CA ARG A 814 -13.12 10.56 18.89
C ARG A 814 -12.17 11.68 19.33
N GLU A 815 -12.46 12.92 18.96
CA GLU A 815 -11.59 14.07 19.27
C GLU A 815 -11.36 14.25 20.78
N GLN A 816 -12.42 14.15 21.58
CA GLN A 816 -12.37 14.28 23.03
C GLN A 816 -11.56 13.15 23.66
N THR A 817 -11.83 11.91 23.24
CA THR A 817 -11.16 10.72 23.76
C THR A 817 -9.67 10.73 23.46
N ILE A 818 -9.30 11.05 22.21
CA ILE A 818 -7.89 11.16 21.82
C ILE A 818 -7.20 12.31 22.57
N SER A 819 -7.87 13.46 22.73
CA SER A 819 -7.32 14.59 23.50
C SER A 819 -7.08 14.24 24.97
N ASP A 820 -8.03 13.57 25.61
CA ASP A 820 -7.92 13.22 27.03
C ASP A 820 -6.87 12.12 27.27
N ILE A 821 -6.74 11.16 26.35
CA ILE A 821 -5.63 10.17 26.35
C ILE A 821 -4.28 10.90 26.25
N ARG A 822 -4.13 11.83 25.30
CA ARG A 822 -2.89 12.59 25.08
C ARG A 822 -2.51 13.42 26.30
N LYS A 823 -3.44 14.22 26.83
CA LYS A 823 -3.22 15.04 28.03
C LYS A 823 -2.76 14.22 29.23
N PHE A 824 -3.36 13.04 29.42
CA PHE A 824 -2.97 12.12 30.47
C PHE A 824 -1.56 11.55 30.27
N ILE A 825 -1.18 11.25 29.02
CA ILE A 825 0.17 10.80 28.70
C ILE A 825 1.20 11.93 28.88
N GLU A 826 0.89 13.14 28.45
CA GLU A 826 1.82 14.27 28.39
C GLU A 826 2.02 15.01 29.73
N LYS A 827 1.18 14.76 30.76
CA LYS A 827 1.19 15.48 32.05
C LYS A 827 1.06 17.00 31.86
N GLU A 828 -0.08 17.43 31.33
CA GLU A 828 -0.56 18.80 31.57
C GLU A 828 -1.51 18.77 32.76
N ASP A 829 -1.05 19.29 33.90
CA ASP A 829 -1.89 19.67 35.05
C ASP A 829 -2.78 20.87 34.72
#